data_AF-A0A752A932-F1
#
_entry.id   AF-A0A752A932-F1
#
_cell.length_a   1.000
_cell.length_b   1.000
_cell.length_c   1.000
_cell.angle_alpha   90.00
_cell.angle_beta   90.00
_cell.angle_gamma   90.00
#
_symmetry.space_group_name_H-M   'P 1'
#
loop_
_entity.id
_entity.type
_entity.pdbx_description
1 polymer ?
#
loop_
_entity_poly.entity_id
_entity_poly.type
_entity_poly.pdbx_seq_one_letter_code
_entity_poly.pdbx_strand_id
1 'polypeptide(L)'
;MQFVEWFRKVLSQYQEHQIVIFDPYFEDAGLGLVLLCAASNSDYIIFTSLPKIPKFDETVVEVESDKLFTGRVNNLVACCENNINLLSKLKLRIYGMKEGRLHDRYILIMGRNGLPVTGFNLSNSFQKAAENHPLLITPIPSDVLLQVEEYMSSLLQEIGTNKNDDIEGSTAIRLLFDSKSLVMSPKRYEPLRFLEKKDAGSALSLWFNQIILRDLSGDKLKEQLVALGLLKGDSHILGEAGSIRYYLDNLAVDLSGFISSWDVIGDLLAHSHNDEINIQNEHNFIELLTQYLGLSFNRSHDDTNKELAVVDSQLFQRTLKSLLQTSYRVEHLFHSTKYTVLTWAEYYAVCLLWRYAPKQLLLLAEEQITKMPKDTQGIEIVRISLLSQIVSQISLSMNFNLSEVQQECLLRSGNGLLQWMGISAIESKLEKVKCVSTVLPLLNIFSHTERVMILGWMVNHAARNKHETQPYKDLIKALHTVLPEIISSDELQHLVDSLRGHMQRLAWAEPWLFTDVVAPLLQAGRVSNDDACKIWTEELVYMLEAHSPKLFEESREGQTTNIAAFLLANSNPEAQSTSVKLIHNILKRQQRIVQQPLASTSNWTRWDGALLISMWILIFARWGKYYLRQRSMVNAELEHLSQEAYRLVVFRPEDEWRSKNTGKEGALMAVLDQVELLLTEQDGAEVSPQ
;
A
#
# COMPACT_ATOMS: atom_id res chain seq x y z
N MET A 1 -13.04 -11.42 -9.62
CA MET A 1 -12.13 -11.47 -10.81
C MET A 1 -12.82 -11.97 -12.08
N GLN A 2 -13.61 -13.06 -12.07
CA GLN A 2 -14.15 -13.67 -13.30
C GLN A 2 -15.05 -12.78 -14.19
N PHE A 3 -15.91 -11.90 -13.62
CA PHE A 3 -16.78 -11.02 -14.43
C PHE A 3 -16.00 -9.96 -15.21
N VAL A 4 -15.03 -9.30 -14.57
CA VAL A 4 -14.22 -8.24 -15.20
C VAL A 4 -13.43 -8.81 -16.39
N GLU A 5 -12.88 -10.01 -16.24
CA GLU A 5 -12.19 -10.72 -17.32
C GLU A 5 -13.13 -11.08 -18.47
N TRP A 6 -14.33 -11.59 -18.15
CA TRP A 6 -15.36 -11.87 -19.15
C TRP A 6 -15.78 -10.60 -19.90
N PHE A 7 -16.07 -9.52 -19.17
CA PHE A 7 -16.52 -8.27 -19.76
C PHE A 7 -15.45 -7.67 -20.66
N ARG A 8 -14.19 -7.64 -20.22
CA ARG A 8 -13.04 -7.25 -21.04
C ARG A 8 -12.91 -8.12 -22.30
N LYS A 9 -13.09 -9.43 -22.19
CA LYS A 9 -13.05 -10.35 -23.34
C LYS A 9 -14.16 -10.06 -24.34
N VAL A 10 -15.37 -9.79 -23.88
CA VAL A 10 -16.51 -9.42 -24.75
C VAL A 10 -16.24 -8.09 -25.46
N LEU A 11 -15.86 -7.03 -24.73
CA LEU A 11 -15.63 -5.72 -25.36
C LEU A 11 -14.45 -5.74 -26.34
N SER A 12 -13.39 -6.51 -26.04
CA SER A 12 -12.25 -6.68 -26.95
C SER A 12 -12.54 -7.54 -28.17
N GLN A 13 -13.55 -8.42 -28.12
CA GLN A 13 -14.00 -9.20 -29.28
C GLN A 13 -14.78 -8.32 -30.27
N TYR A 14 -15.53 -7.34 -29.78
CA TYR A 14 -16.40 -6.47 -30.60
C TYR A 14 -15.83 -5.04 -30.72
N GLN A 15 -14.58 -4.95 -31.19
CA GLN A 15 -13.96 -3.66 -31.51
C GLN A 15 -14.70 -2.99 -32.66
N GLU A 16 -14.83 -1.67 -32.61
CA GLU A 16 -15.51 -0.86 -33.63
C GLU A 16 -17.02 -1.09 -33.78
N HIS A 17 -17.62 -1.80 -32.82
CA HIS A 17 -19.07 -1.98 -32.70
C HIS A 17 -19.67 -0.92 -31.77
N GLN A 18 -20.98 -0.72 -31.87
CA GLN A 18 -21.70 0.08 -30.88
C GLN A 18 -22.18 -0.83 -29.75
N ILE A 19 -21.90 -0.45 -28.51
CA ILE A 19 -22.20 -1.20 -27.30
C ILE A 19 -23.17 -0.37 -26.46
N VAL A 20 -24.32 -0.97 -26.16
CA VAL A 20 -25.40 -0.31 -25.46
C VAL A 20 -25.66 -1.04 -24.16
N ILE A 21 -25.62 -0.31 -23.05
CA ILE A 21 -25.77 -0.84 -21.70
C ILE A 21 -27.03 -0.27 -21.09
N PHE A 22 -27.93 -1.15 -20.71
CA PHE A 22 -29.15 -0.84 -19.97
C PHE A 22 -28.95 -1.29 -18.54
N ASP A 23 -28.89 -0.34 -17.60
CA ASP A 23 -28.76 -0.64 -16.18
C ASP A 23 -29.47 0.44 -15.33
N PRO A 24 -30.63 0.10 -14.71
CA PRO A 24 -31.40 1.04 -13.89
C PRO A 24 -30.59 1.70 -12.77
N TYR A 25 -29.56 1.03 -12.25
CA TYR A 25 -28.78 1.47 -11.10
C TYR A 25 -27.31 1.73 -11.42
N PHE A 26 -26.97 1.97 -12.70
CA PHE A 26 -25.61 2.32 -13.12
C PHE A 26 -25.04 3.51 -12.31
N GLU A 27 -23.82 3.37 -11.79
CA GLU A 27 -23.15 4.37 -10.95
C GLU A 27 -21.64 4.45 -11.24
N ASP A 28 -20.89 5.16 -10.40
CA ASP A 28 -19.43 5.37 -10.53
C ASP A 28 -18.64 4.06 -10.65
N ALA A 29 -19.02 3.00 -9.92
CA ALA A 29 -18.39 1.68 -10.03
C ALA A 29 -18.54 1.07 -11.45
N GLY A 30 -19.72 1.24 -12.06
CA GLY A 30 -19.99 0.78 -13.42
C GLY A 30 -19.21 1.59 -14.46
N LEU A 31 -19.08 2.90 -14.25
CA LEU A 31 -18.26 3.76 -15.10
C LEU A 31 -16.77 3.36 -15.04
N GLY A 32 -16.26 3.08 -13.83
CA GLY A 32 -14.89 2.59 -13.64
C GLY A 32 -14.63 1.28 -14.38
N LEU A 33 -15.60 0.35 -14.38
CA LEU A 33 -15.49 -0.90 -15.13
C LEU A 33 -15.43 -0.66 -16.65
N VAL A 34 -16.28 0.23 -17.17
CA VAL A 34 -16.26 0.62 -18.59
C VAL A 34 -14.92 1.25 -18.94
N LEU A 35 -14.40 2.18 -18.13
CA LEU A 35 -13.09 2.80 -18.34
C LEU A 35 -11.93 1.78 -18.40
N LEU A 36 -11.97 0.76 -17.54
CA LEU A 36 -10.93 -0.28 -17.47
C LEU A 36 -11.00 -1.31 -18.61
N CYS A 37 -12.14 -1.43 -19.29
CA CYS A 37 -12.40 -2.52 -20.23
C CYS A 37 -12.78 -2.05 -21.64
N ALA A 38 -13.07 -0.76 -21.83
CA ALA A 38 -13.56 -0.22 -23.10
C ALA A 38 -12.54 -0.38 -24.23
N ALA A 39 -13.04 -0.74 -25.40
CA ALA A 39 -12.32 -0.72 -26.66
C ALA A 39 -12.35 0.70 -27.24
N SER A 40 -11.17 1.24 -27.55
CA SER A 40 -10.98 2.66 -27.91
C SER A 40 -11.75 3.12 -29.15
N ASN A 41 -12.06 2.21 -30.08
CA ASN A 41 -12.71 2.53 -31.35
C ASN A 41 -14.23 2.27 -31.37
N SER A 42 -14.82 1.83 -30.25
CA SER A 42 -16.24 1.50 -30.13
C SER A 42 -17.09 2.70 -29.65
N ASP A 43 -18.39 2.68 -29.95
CA ASP A 43 -19.36 3.68 -29.46
C ASP A 43 -20.14 3.12 -28.28
N TYR A 44 -20.19 3.85 -27.17
CA TYR A 44 -20.81 3.42 -25.92
C TYR A 44 -22.03 4.29 -25.61
N ILE A 45 -23.17 3.64 -25.40
CA ILE A 45 -24.41 4.30 -24.97
C ILE A 45 -24.88 3.62 -23.69
N ILE A 46 -25.13 4.40 -22.64
CA ILE A 46 -25.57 3.87 -21.34
C ILE A 46 -26.90 4.51 -20.98
N PHE A 47 -27.88 3.67 -20.62
CA PHE A 47 -29.17 4.09 -20.08
C PHE A 47 -29.28 3.72 -18.61
N THR A 48 -29.64 4.69 -17.76
CA THR A 48 -29.85 4.51 -16.32
C THR A 48 -31.12 5.21 -15.84
N SER A 49 -31.68 4.80 -14.70
CA SER A 49 -32.88 5.44 -14.14
C SER A 49 -32.56 6.71 -13.36
N LEU A 50 -33.43 7.70 -13.39
CA LEU A 50 -33.39 8.91 -12.55
C LEU A 50 -34.24 8.71 -11.29
N PRO A 51 -33.85 9.30 -10.14
CA PRO A 51 -34.63 9.22 -8.90
C PRO A 51 -35.94 10.01 -8.97
N LYS A 52 -36.97 9.59 -8.22
CA LYS A 52 -38.21 10.35 -8.00
C LYS A 52 -37.92 11.77 -7.48
N ILE A 53 -38.50 12.76 -8.16
CA ILE A 53 -38.70 14.10 -7.61
C ILE A 53 -39.82 13.96 -6.55
N PRO A 54 -39.60 14.32 -5.27
CA PRO A 54 -40.68 14.35 -4.29
C PRO A 54 -41.75 15.34 -4.76
N LYS A 55 -43.03 14.95 -4.74
CA LYS A 55 -44.12 15.94 -4.85
C LYS A 55 -44.07 16.77 -3.58
N PHE A 56 -43.50 17.97 -3.65
CA PHE A 56 -43.66 18.96 -2.59
C PHE A 56 -45.10 19.48 -2.65
N ASP A 57 -45.82 19.36 -1.53
CA ASP A 57 -47.05 20.12 -1.33
C ASP A 57 -46.73 21.61 -1.50
N GLU A 58 -47.63 22.32 -2.18
CA GLU A 58 -47.51 23.74 -2.50
C GLU A 58 -47.33 24.58 -1.24
N THR A 59 -46.09 24.85 -0.83
CA THR A 59 -45.71 26.06 -0.08
C THR A 59 -44.18 26.23 -0.02
N VAL A 60 -43.73 27.27 -0.73
CA VAL A 60 -42.50 28.07 -0.54
C VAL A 60 -41.14 27.56 -1.09
N VAL A 61 -40.51 28.52 -1.79
CA VAL A 61 -39.08 28.72 -2.13
C VAL A 61 -38.62 28.10 -3.47
N GLU A 62 -38.33 28.99 -4.42
CA GLU A 62 -37.47 28.72 -5.59
C GLU A 62 -36.14 28.15 -5.09
N VAL A 63 -35.95 26.85 -5.29
CA VAL A 63 -34.66 26.18 -5.09
C VAL A 63 -33.99 26.10 -6.46
N GLU A 64 -32.80 26.68 -6.56
CA GLU A 64 -31.90 26.56 -7.71
C GLU A 64 -31.81 25.09 -8.20
N SER A 65 -31.81 24.92 -9.52
CA SER A 65 -31.90 23.66 -10.26
C SER A 65 -30.87 22.58 -9.87
N ASP A 66 -29.82 22.95 -9.12
CA ASP A 66 -28.69 22.09 -8.78
C ASP A 66 -28.94 21.14 -7.59
N LYS A 67 -30.09 21.25 -6.91
CA LYS A 67 -30.44 20.36 -5.77
C LYS A 67 -31.42 19.23 -6.12
N LEU A 68 -31.72 18.99 -7.39
CA LEU A 68 -32.76 18.04 -7.84
C LEU A 68 -32.35 16.56 -7.91
N PHE A 69 -31.08 16.22 -7.72
CA PHE A 69 -30.58 14.86 -7.91
C PHE A 69 -30.09 14.24 -6.60
N THR A 70 -30.63 13.06 -6.25
CA THR A 70 -30.12 12.27 -5.12
C THR A 70 -28.76 11.64 -5.47
N GLY A 71 -27.96 11.34 -4.45
CA GLY A 71 -26.50 11.13 -4.53
C GLY A 71 -25.94 10.18 -5.58
N ARG A 72 -26.66 9.17 -6.08
CA ARG A 72 -26.12 8.22 -7.09
C ARG A 72 -25.85 8.87 -8.44
N VAL A 73 -26.82 9.62 -8.98
CA VAL A 73 -26.67 10.25 -10.30
C VAL A 73 -25.65 11.38 -10.24
N ASN A 74 -25.62 12.14 -9.13
CA ASN A 74 -24.60 13.15 -8.90
C ASN A 74 -23.20 12.56 -8.79
N ASN A 75 -23.03 11.44 -8.08
CA ASN A 75 -21.75 10.74 -8.02
C ASN A 75 -21.32 10.24 -9.39
N LEU A 76 -22.26 9.73 -10.20
CA LEU A 76 -21.97 9.31 -11.58
C LEU A 76 -21.52 10.49 -12.46
N VAL A 77 -22.23 11.62 -12.43
CA VAL A 77 -21.88 12.82 -13.21
C VAL A 77 -20.56 13.41 -12.73
N ALA A 78 -20.36 13.58 -11.42
CA ALA A 78 -19.10 14.04 -10.84
C ALA A 78 -17.94 13.09 -11.19
N CYS A 79 -18.17 11.78 -11.21
CA CYS A 79 -17.17 10.79 -11.64
C CYS A 79 -16.85 10.94 -13.13
N CYS A 80 -17.84 11.23 -13.98
CA CYS A 80 -17.61 11.53 -15.40
C CYS A 80 -16.78 12.82 -15.58
N GLU A 81 -17.07 13.86 -14.82
CA GLU A 81 -16.33 15.13 -14.83
C GLU A 81 -14.89 14.94 -14.37
N ASN A 82 -14.68 14.21 -13.26
CA ASN A 82 -13.34 13.91 -12.73
C ASN A 82 -12.50 13.06 -13.70
N ASN A 83 -13.13 12.20 -14.50
CA ASN A 83 -12.46 11.30 -15.45
C ASN A 83 -12.51 11.78 -16.91
N ILE A 84 -12.84 13.05 -17.15
CA ILE A 84 -13.06 13.60 -18.50
C ILE A 84 -11.87 13.37 -19.45
N ASN A 85 -10.63 13.40 -18.95
CA ASN A 85 -9.43 13.17 -19.74
C ASN A 85 -9.33 11.75 -20.30
N LEU A 86 -9.84 10.76 -19.57
CA LEU A 86 -9.89 9.37 -20.00
C LEU A 86 -11.12 9.14 -20.90
N LEU A 87 -12.26 9.73 -20.52
CA LEU A 87 -13.53 9.58 -21.24
C LEU A 87 -13.52 10.27 -22.61
N SER A 88 -12.80 11.39 -22.78
CA SER A 88 -12.65 12.08 -24.07
C SER A 88 -11.99 11.23 -25.17
N LYS A 89 -11.26 10.17 -24.77
CA LYS A 89 -10.67 9.19 -25.70
C LYS A 89 -11.68 8.13 -26.15
N LEU A 90 -12.85 8.06 -25.52
CA LEU A 90 -13.94 7.15 -25.83
C LEU A 90 -15.11 7.93 -26.44
N LYS A 91 -15.93 7.27 -27.26
CA LYS A 91 -17.24 7.82 -27.65
C LYS A 91 -18.26 7.30 -26.64
N LEU A 92 -18.59 8.09 -25.63
CA LEU A 92 -19.50 7.68 -24.55
C LEU A 92 -20.64 8.68 -24.38
N ARG A 93 -21.86 8.18 -24.36
CA ARG A 93 -23.08 8.93 -24.04
C ARG A 93 -23.85 8.23 -22.92
N ILE A 94 -24.26 9.00 -21.91
CA ILE A 94 -25.04 8.50 -20.78
C ILE A 94 -26.38 9.23 -20.76
N TYR A 95 -27.48 8.47 -20.76
CA TYR A 95 -28.85 8.95 -20.70
C TYR A 95 -29.54 8.49 -19.41
N GLY A 96 -30.21 9.43 -18.74
CA GLY A 96 -31.07 9.20 -17.59
C GLY A 96 -32.53 9.09 -18.03
N MET A 97 -33.22 8.04 -17.62
CA MET A 97 -34.63 7.78 -17.91
C MET A 97 -35.49 7.97 -16.67
N LYS A 98 -36.72 8.47 -16.81
CA LYS A 98 -37.66 8.58 -15.68
C LYS A 98 -37.87 7.23 -14.97
N GLU A 99 -37.94 7.25 -13.64
CA GLU A 99 -38.15 6.05 -12.80
C GLU A 99 -39.34 5.22 -13.31
N GLY A 100 -39.14 3.90 -13.42
CA GLY A 100 -40.17 2.95 -13.88
C GLY A 100 -40.20 2.68 -15.39
N ARG A 101 -39.34 3.32 -16.19
CA ARG A 101 -39.18 2.96 -17.62
C ARG A 101 -38.08 1.94 -17.87
N LEU A 102 -37.10 1.85 -16.98
CA LEU A 102 -35.99 0.92 -17.09
C LEU A 102 -35.97 -0.01 -15.88
N HIS A 103 -36.23 -1.29 -16.12
CA HIS A 103 -36.27 -2.35 -15.11
C HIS A 103 -35.25 -3.45 -15.36
N ASP A 104 -35.06 -3.79 -16.64
CA ASP A 104 -34.20 -4.88 -17.07
C ASP A 104 -32.76 -4.42 -17.27
N ARG A 105 -31.84 -5.40 -17.22
CA ARG A 105 -30.40 -5.18 -17.33
C ARG A 105 -29.83 -6.00 -18.46
N TYR A 106 -29.33 -5.32 -19.49
CA TYR A 106 -28.73 -6.01 -20.61
C TYR A 106 -27.63 -5.20 -21.29
N ILE A 107 -26.71 -5.94 -21.91
CA ILE A 107 -25.70 -5.40 -22.83
C ILE A 107 -26.13 -5.83 -24.23
N LEU A 108 -26.25 -4.86 -25.15
CA LEU A 108 -26.53 -5.09 -26.55
C LEU A 108 -25.32 -4.67 -27.39
N ILE A 109 -24.90 -5.50 -28.34
CA ILE A 109 -23.79 -5.23 -29.24
C ILE A 109 -24.32 -5.12 -30.66
N MET A 110 -24.13 -3.95 -31.25
CA MET A 110 -24.62 -3.57 -32.57
C MET A 110 -23.50 -3.61 -33.60
N GLY A 111 -23.76 -4.30 -34.71
CA GLY A 111 -22.88 -4.37 -35.87
C GLY A 111 -22.78 -3.03 -36.59
N ARG A 112 -21.76 -2.87 -37.44
CA ARG A 112 -21.59 -1.66 -38.27
C ARG A 112 -22.76 -1.43 -39.24
N ASN A 113 -23.53 -2.47 -39.53
CA ASN A 113 -24.75 -2.43 -40.33
C ASN A 113 -25.99 -1.94 -39.56
N GLY A 114 -25.85 -1.61 -38.27
CA GLY A 114 -26.95 -1.18 -37.42
C GLY A 114 -27.86 -2.32 -36.94
N LEU A 115 -27.47 -3.59 -37.17
CA LEU A 115 -28.22 -4.76 -36.70
C LEU A 115 -27.58 -5.34 -35.42
N PRO A 116 -28.36 -5.95 -34.52
CA PRO A 116 -27.81 -6.51 -33.30
C PRO A 116 -27.06 -7.81 -33.59
N VAL A 117 -25.83 -7.90 -33.10
CA VAL A 117 -24.92 -9.05 -33.30
C VAL A 117 -25.04 -10.04 -32.16
N THR A 118 -25.09 -9.54 -30.92
CA THR A 118 -25.28 -10.36 -29.72
C THR A 118 -25.80 -9.49 -28.58
N GLY A 119 -26.45 -10.12 -27.60
CA GLY A 119 -26.88 -9.46 -26.38
C GLY A 119 -26.77 -10.36 -25.16
N PHE A 120 -26.71 -9.77 -23.97
CA PHE A 120 -26.57 -10.49 -22.71
C PHE A 120 -27.48 -9.91 -21.64
N ASN A 121 -28.24 -10.77 -20.95
CA ASN A 121 -28.99 -10.42 -19.75
C ASN A 121 -28.12 -10.53 -18.51
N LEU A 122 -28.33 -9.62 -17.56
CA LEU A 122 -27.55 -9.53 -16.33
C LEU A 122 -28.47 -9.66 -15.11
N SER A 123 -28.10 -10.51 -14.16
CA SER A 123 -28.90 -10.67 -12.93
C SER A 123 -28.78 -9.47 -11.98
N ASN A 124 -27.64 -8.76 -11.98
CA ASN A 124 -27.37 -7.62 -11.11
C ASN A 124 -26.81 -6.42 -11.89
N SER A 125 -26.91 -5.23 -11.30
CA SER A 125 -26.37 -3.98 -11.81
C SER A 125 -24.85 -3.88 -11.64
N PHE A 126 -24.20 -2.99 -12.38
CA PHE A 126 -22.78 -2.70 -12.28
C PHE A 126 -22.47 -1.79 -11.08
N GLN A 127 -22.69 -2.33 -9.89
CA GLN A 127 -22.46 -1.67 -8.60
C GLN A 127 -21.47 -2.48 -7.74
N LYS A 128 -21.01 -1.91 -6.63
CA LYS A 128 -20.25 -2.65 -5.60
C LYS A 128 -20.97 -3.89 -5.06
N ALA A 129 -22.29 -3.99 -5.23
CA ALA A 129 -23.07 -5.16 -4.82
C ALA A 129 -22.62 -6.49 -5.48
N ALA A 130 -21.95 -6.44 -6.63
CA ALA A 130 -21.38 -7.63 -7.28
C ALA A 130 -20.14 -8.20 -6.56
N GLU A 131 -19.61 -7.52 -5.54
CA GLU A 131 -18.56 -8.06 -4.66
C GLU A 131 -19.10 -9.13 -3.70
N ASN A 132 -20.39 -9.06 -3.34
CA ASN A 132 -21.02 -9.91 -2.32
C ASN A 132 -21.98 -10.98 -2.90
N HIS A 133 -22.36 -10.89 -4.18
CA HIS A 133 -23.28 -11.84 -4.82
C HIS A 133 -22.80 -12.25 -6.22
N PRO A 134 -22.89 -13.54 -6.61
CA PRO A 134 -22.51 -13.99 -7.93
C PRO A 134 -23.40 -13.36 -9.01
N LEU A 135 -22.78 -12.82 -10.07
CA LEU A 135 -23.45 -12.27 -11.25
C LEU A 135 -23.71 -13.40 -12.26
N LEU A 136 -24.99 -13.65 -12.57
CA LEU A 136 -25.38 -14.56 -13.65
C LEU A 136 -25.54 -13.77 -14.96
N ILE A 137 -24.95 -14.30 -16.03
CA ILE A 137 -24.99 -13.72 -17.37
C ILE A 137 -25.55 -14.78 -18.32
N THR A 138 -26.58 -14.42 -19.08
CA THR A 138 -27.16 -15.32 -20.08
C THR A 138 -27.24 -14.62 -21.43
N PRO A 139 -26.90 -15.30 -22.54
CA PRO A 139 -27.05 -14.71 -23.87
C PRO A 139 -28.53 -14.51 -24.19
N ILE A 140 -28.86 -13.40 -24.85
CA ILE A 140 -30.21 -13.10 -25.34
C ILE A 140 -30.42 -13.90 -26.64
N PRO A 141 -31.46 -14.75 -26.74
CA PRO A 141 -31.81 -15.47 -27.96
C PRO A 141 -32.05 -14.53 -29.15
N SER A 142 -31.67 -14.96 -30.36
CA SER A 142 -31.71 -14.11 -31.57
C SER A 142 -33.11 -13.60 -31.94
N ASP A 143 -34.16 -14.34 -31.59
CA ASP A 143 -35.57 -13.98 -31.79
C ASP A 143 -36.04 -12.85 -30.85
N VAL A 144 -35.45 -12.76 -29.65
CA VAL A 144 -35.69 -11.68 -28.68
C VAL A 144 -34.76 -10.48 -28.91
N LEU A 145 -33.56 -10.74 -29.43
CA LEU A 145 -32.52 -9.73 -29.63
C LEU A 145 -32.98 -8.58 -30.54
N LEU A 146 -33.78 -8.88 -31.58
CA LEU A 146 -34.36 -7.87 -32.46
C LEU A 146 -35.37 -6.96 -31.73
N GLN A 147 -36.19 -7.51 -30.83
CA GLN A 147 -37.15 -6.72 -30.05
C GLN A 147 -36.44 -5.76 -29.08
N VAL A 148 -35.32 -6.20 -28.51
CA VAL A 148 -34.48 -5.35 -27.64
C VAL A 148 -33.82 -4.22 -28.43
N GLU A 149 -33.42 -4.49 -29.67
CA GLU A 149 -32.92 -3.46 -30.57
C GLU A 149 -34.01 -2.47 -30.98
N GLU A 150 -35.21 -2.94 -31.35
CA GLU A 150 -36.35 -2.08 -31.67
C GLU A 150 -36.70 -1.15 -30.49
N TYR A 151 -36.64 -1.67 -29.26
CA TYR A 151 -36.79 -0.87 -28.05
C TYR A 151 -35.70 0.21 -27.95
N MET A 152 -34.42 -0.15 -28.12
CA MET A 152 -33.31 0.82 -28.12
C MET A 152 -33.51 1.90 -29.20
N SER A 153 -33.84 1.50 -30.42
CA SER A 153 -34.07 2.40 -31.55
C SER A 153 -35.23 3.35 -31.29
N SER A 154 -36.31 2.90 -30.63
CA SER A 154 -37.41 3.77 -30.22
C SER A 154 -36.96 4.85 -29.22
N LEU A 155 -36.09 4.51 -28.26
CA LEU A 155 -35.53 5.46 -27.30
C LEU A 155 -34.61 6.48 -27.98
N LEU A 156 -33.77 6.04 -28.92
CA LEU A 156 -32.88 6.94 -29.68
C LEU A 156 -33.67 7.88 -30.60
N GLN A 157 -34.78 7.41 -31.18
CA GLN A 157 -35.69 8.26 -31.95
C GLN A 157 -36.37 9.31 -31.06
N GLU A 158 -36.86 8.92 -29.87
CA GLU A 158 -37.44 9.84 -28.88
C GLU A 158 -36.44 10.95 -28.47
N ILE A 159 -35.14 10.61 -28.35
CA ILE A 159 -34.07 11.58 -28.10
C ILE A 159 -33.86 12.51 -29.31
N GLY A 160 -33.94 11.98 -30.53
CA GLY A 160 -33.70 12.72 -31.78
C GLY A 160 -34.77 13.75 -32.13
N THR A 161 -36.04 13.48 -31.84
CA THR A 161 -37.18 14.38 -32.11
C THR A 161 -37.28 15.55 -31.12
N ASN A 162 -36.70 15.42 -29.93
CA ASN A 162 -36.84 16.38 -28.83
C ASN A 162 -35.76 17.50 -28.78
N LYS A 163 -35.01 17.72 -29.87
CA LYS A 163 -34.03 18.82 -29.95
C LYS A 163 -34.64 20.21 -30.23
N ASN A 164 -35.96 20.31 -30.48
CA ASN A 164 -36.60 21.54 -30.95
C ASN A 164 -37.67 22.15 -30.01
N ASP A 165 -37.97 21.56 -28.85
CA ASP A 165 -38.95 22.13 -27.89
C ASP A 165 -38.32 22.27 -26.50
N ASP A 166 -37.70 23.43 -26.25
CA ASP A 166 -37.30 23.91 -24.93
C ASP A 166 -38.53 24.36 -24.12
N ILE A 167 -39.33 23.42 -23.65
CA ILE A 167 -40.28 23.65 -22.56
C ILE A 167 -39.98 22.67 -21.44
N GLU A 168 -39.40 23.20 -20.36
CA GLU A 168 -39.14 22.53 -19.10
C GLU A 168 -40.40 21.81 -18.60
N GLY A 169 -40.39 20.47 -18.62
CA GLY A 169 -41.37 19.67 -17.88
C GLY A 169 -41.78 18.31 -18.46
N SER A 170 -41.50 17.97 -19.73
CA SER A 170 -42.06 16.74 -20.32
C SER A 170 -41.10 15.79 -21.07
N THR A 171 -39.79 15.86 -20.84
CA THR A 171 -38.85 14.89 -21.46
C THR A 171 -38.63 13.68 -20.55
N ALA A 172 -39.01 12.49 -21.03
CA ALA A 172 -38.88 11.25 -20.27
C ALA A 172 -37.45 10.65 -20.26
N ILE A 173 -36.56 11.18 -21.11
CA ILE A 173 -35.15 10.81 -21.24
C ILE A 173 -34.31 12.08 -21.28
N ARG A 174 -33.27 12.16 -20.44
CA ARG A 174 -32.35 13.31 -20.30
C ARG A 174 -30.91 12.86 -20.58
N LEU A 175 -30.16 13.64 -21.36
CA LEU A 175 -28.71 13.43 -21.50
C LEU A 175 -28.01 13.83 -20.19
N LEU A 176 -27.24 12.91 -19.61
CA LEU A 176 -26.46 13.13 -18.40
C LEU A 176 -25.00 13.46 -18.72
N PHE A 177 -24.43 12.86 -19.77
CA PHE A 177 -23.04 13.08 -20.14
C PHE A 177 -22.78 12.73 -21.61
N ASP A 178 -21.94 13.51 -22.29
CA ASP A 178 -21.41 13.25 -23.63
C ASP A 178 -19.91 13.58 -23.66
N SER A 179 -19.09 12.57 -23.94
CA SER A 179 -17.62 12.71 -23.95
C SER A 179 -17.10 13.62 -25.07
N LYS A 180 -17.93 13.95 -26.08
CA LYS A 180 -17.55 14.79 -27.23
C LYS A 180 -18.06 16.22 -27.17
N SER A 181 -19.00 16.55 -26.28
CA SER A 181 -19.54 17.91 -26.16
C SER A 181 -18.62 18.84 -25.37
N LEU A 182 -17.75 18.30 -24.52
CA LEU A 182 -16.79 19.05 -23.72
C LEU A 182 -15.48 19.22 -24.50
N VAL A 183 -15.38 20.28 -25.30
CA VAL A 183 -14.10 20.71 -25.89
C VAL A 183 -13.26 21.34 -24.79
N MET A 184 -12.58 20.51 -23.99
CA MET A 184 -11.41 21.00 -23.28
C MET A 184 -10.29 21.09 -24.29
N SER A 185 -9.93 22.32 -24.69
CA SER A 185 -8.64 22.55 -25.34
C SER A 185 -7.59 21.88 -24.46
N PRO A 186 -6.80 20.92 -24.95
CA PRO A 186 -5.70 20.38 -24.17
C PRO A 186 -4.87 21.59 -23.75
N LYS A 187 -4.76 21.86 -22.44
CA LYS A 187 -3.80 22.84 -21.93
C LYS A 187 -2.44 22.32 -22.38
N ARG A 188 -1.98 22.77 -23.55
CA ARG A 188 -0.64 22.48 -24.02
C ARG A 188 0.26 23.05 -22.93
N TYR A 189 1.13 22.20 -22.41
CA TYR A 189 2.16 22.65 -21.48
C TYR A 189 2.94 23.77 -22.18
N GLU A 190 2.90 24.97 -21.61
CA GLU A 190 3.63 26.13 -22.11
C GLU A 190 4.81 26.40 -21.17
N PRO A 191 6.04 26.00 -21.54
CA PRO A 191 7.21 26.04 -20.66
C PRO A 191 7.56 27.45 -20.15
N LEU A 192 7.25 28.48 -20.93
CA LEU A 192 7.60 29.87 -20.63
C LEU A 192 6.46 30.67 -19.98
N ARG A 193 5.38 30.02 -19.55
CA ARG A 193 4.25 30.69 -18.91
C ARG A 193 4.65 31.50 -17.67
N PHE A 194 5.73 31.11 -16.99
CA PHE A 194 6.25 31.84 -15.84
C PHE A 194 6.76 33.25 -16.21
N LEU A 195 7.06 33.54 -17.48
CA LEU A 195 7.40 34.89 -17.94
C LEU A 195 6.21 35.87 -17.82
N GLU A 196 4.98 35.37 -17.76
CA GLU A 196 3.77 36.18 -17.54
C GLU A 196 3.67 36.70 -16.09
N LYS A 197 4.45 36.16 -15.15
CA LYS A 197 4.45 36.63 -13.75
C LYS A 197 4.95 38.07 -13.72
N LYS A 198 4.30 38.90 -12.90
CA LYS A 198 4.60 40.34 -12.77
C LYS A 198 6.07 40.63 -12.47
N ASP A 199 6.68 39.82 -11.60
CA ASP A 199 8.06 40.00 -11.14
C ASP A 199 9.09 39.20 -11.95
N ALA A 200 8.68 38.55 -13.06
CA ALA A 200 9.55 37.70 -13.86
C ALA A 200 10.79 38.46 -14.37
N GLY A 201 10.60 39.65 -14.95
CA GLY A 201 11.71 40.45 -15.47
C GLY A 201 12.67 40.91 -14.38
N SER A 202 12.16 41.25 -13.20
CA SER A 202 12.98 41.65 -12.05
C SER A 202 13.81 40.48 -11.51
N ALA A 203 13.23 39.29 -11.39
CA ALA A 203 13.95 38.09 -10.97
C ALA A 203 15.02 37.67 -12.00
N LEU A 204 14.68 37.68 -13.30
CA LEU A 204 15.63 37.34 -14.36
C LEU A 204 16.74 38.40 -14.53
N SER A 205 16.44 39.67 -14.27
CA SER A 205 17.45 40.74 -14.20
C SER A 205 18.52 40.43 -13.14
N LEU A 206 18.12 39.89 -11.98
CA LEU A 206 19.06 39.50 -10.92
C LEU A 206 19.87 38.25 -11.32
N TRP A 207 19.20 37.27 -11.94
CA TRP A 207 19.84 36.01 -12.33
C TRP A 207 20.89 36.16 -13.45
N PHE A 208 20.56 36.93 -14.49
CA PHE A 208 21.44 37.15 -15.64
C PHE A 208 22.33 38.39 -15.52
N ASN A 209 22.18 39.18 -14.44
CA ASN A 209 22.83 40.48 -14.26
C ASN A 209 22.54 41.45 -15.44
N GLN A 210 21.27 41.55 -15.83
CA GLN A 210 20.80 42.35 -16.97
C GLN A 210 19.68 43.30 -16.55
N ILE A 211 20.03 44.53 -16.18
CA ILE A 211 19.09 45.56 -15.68
C ILE A 211 17.95 45.85 -16.67
N ILE A 212 18.20 45.66 -17.96
CA ILE A 212 17.25 45.90 -19.05
C ILE A 212 16.02 44.97 -18.96
N LEU A 213 16.14 43.83 -18.26
CA LEU A 213 15.03 42.89 -18.05
C LEU A 213 14.05 43.35 -16.97
N ARG A 214 14.45 44.29 -16.11
CA ARG A 214 13.66 44.73 -14.94
C ARG A 214 12.29 45.27 -15.36
N ASP A 215 11.27 44.94 -14.56
CA ASP A 215 9.86 45.37 -14.77
C ASP A 215 9.23 44.91 -16.11
N LEU A 216 9.87 44.00 -16.84
CA LEU A 216 9.29 43.36 -18.02
C LEU A 216 8.53 42.08 -17.64
N SER A 217 7.45 41.78 -18.38
CA SER A 217 6.68 40.53 -18.26
C SER A 217 6.06 40.16 -19.60
N GLY A 218 5.66 38.89 -19.74
CA GLY A 218 5.01 38.32 -20.92
C GLY A 218 5.87 38.42 -22.19
N ASP A 219 5.24 38.79 -23.31
CA ASP A 219 5.88 38.84 -24.62
C ASP A 219 7.06 39.81 -24.68
N LYS A 220 6.97 40.96 -23.99
CA LYS A 220 8.06 41.95 -23.95
C LYS A 220 9.33 41.38 -23.30
N LEU A 221 9.17 40.61 -22.24
CA LEU A 221 10.28 39.93 -21.58
C LEU A 221 10.86 38.85 -22.50
N LYS A 222 10.00 38.09 -23.18
CA LYS A 222 10.41 37.04 -24.13
C LYS A 222 11.22 37.63 -25.30
N GLU A 223 10.75 38.71 -25.92
CA GLU A 223 11.45 39.41 -27.00
C GLU A 223 12.84 39.89 -26.55
N GLN A 224 12.93 40.46 -25.34
CA GLN A 224 14.20 40.94 -24.79
C GLN A 224 15.18 39.79 -24.47
N LEU A 225 14.69 38.66 -23.97
CA LEU A 225 15.52 37.47 -23.75
C LEU A 225 16.07 36.88 -25.06
N VAL A 226 15.29 36.93 -26.15
CA VAL A 226 15.75 36.56 -27.50
C VAL A 226 16.81 37.54 -27.99
N ALA A 227 16.59 38.85 -27.83
CA ALA A 227 17.53 39.88 -28.24
C ALA A 227 18.89 39.78 -27.51
N LEU A 228 18.88 39.38 -26.24
CA LEU A 228 20.08 39.14 -25.44
C LEU A 228 20.73 37.76 -25.70
N GLY A 229 20.13 36.93 -26.56
CA GLY A 229 20.61 35.58 -26.84
C GLY A 229 20.48 34.61 -25.66
N LEU A 230 19.61 34.92 -24.69
CA LEU A 230 19.39 34.12 -23.47
C LEU A 230 18.28 33.07 -23.64
N LEU A 231 17.49 33.17 -24.73
CA LEU A 231 16.49 32.18 -25.12
C LEU A 231 16.87 31.54 -26.47
N LYS A 232 16.96 30.21 -26.51
CA LYS A 232 17.23 29.42 -27.71
C LYS A 232 15.93 28.74 -28.19
N GLY A 233 15.45 29.16 -29.36
CA GLY A 233 14.16 28.69 -29.89
C GLY A 233 12.97 29.21 -29.06
N ASP A 234 11.89 28.44 -28.99
CA ASP A 234 10.63 28.87 -28.36
C ASP A 234 10.46 28.45 -26.89
N SER A 235 11.40 27.70 -26.30
CA SER A 235 11.20 27.04 -25.00
C SER A 235 12.43 26.86 -24.12
N HIS A 236 13.65 27.13 -24.60
CA HIS A 236 14.87 26.81 -23.86
C HIS A 236 15.61 28.07 -23.42
N ILE A 237 15.63 28.34 -22.13
CA ILE A 237 16.45 29.42 -21.56
C ILE A 237 17.85 28.88 -21.31
N LEU A 238 18.86 29.59 -21.79
CA LEU A 238 20.27 29.26 -21.57
C LEU A 238 20.67 29.64 -20.14
N GLY A 239 20.31 28.79 -19.19
CA GLY A 239 20.60 29.02 -17.77
C GLY A 239 22.10 29.12 -17.44
N GLU A 240 22.98 28.59 -18.29
CA GLU A 240 24.45 28.71 -18.19
C GLU A 240 24.94 30.17 -18.28
N ALA A 241 24.15 31.06 -18.88
CA ALA A 241 24.48 32.48 -18.96
C ALA A 241 24.20 33.24 -17.65
N GLY A 242 23.45 32.65 -16.71
CA GLY A 242 23.14 33.23 -15.41
C GLY A 242 23.88 32.52 -14.28
N SER A 243 24.00 33.19 -13.13
CA SER A 243 24.72 32.64 -11.96
C SER A 243 23.93 32.87 -10.69
N ILE A 244 23.80 31.80 -9.89
CA ILE A 244 23.23 31.96 -8.54
C ILE A 244 24.04 32.95 -7.70
N ARG A 245 25.34 33.10 -7.95
CA ARG A 245 26.15 34.06 -7.22
C ARG A 245 25.71 35.50 -7.47
N TYR A 246 25.42 35.85 -8.73
CA TYR A 246 24.87 37.18 -9.05
C TYR A 246 23.48 37.39 -8.46
N TYR A 247 22.66 36.34 -8.48
CA TYR A 247 21.35 36.36 -7.85
C TYR A 247 21.47 36.67 -6.35
N LEU A 248 22.37 35.99 -5.64
CA LEU A 248 22.58 36.15 -4.21
C LEU A 248 23.21 37.50 -3.83
N ASP A 249 24.22 37.93 -4.58
CA ASP A 249 24.92 39.20 -4.33
C ASP A 249 24.00 40.43 -4.48
N ASN A 250 22.96 40.32 -5.30
CA ASN A 250 22.02 41.40 -5.61
C ASN A 250 20.62 41.18 -5.02
N LEU A 251 20.41 40.11 -4.25
CA LEU A 251 19.13 39.83 -3.62
C LEU A 251 18.83 40.86 -2.54
N ALA A 252 17.68 41.53 -2.63
CA ALA A 252 17.18 42.34 -1.54
C ALA A 252 16.80 41.43 -0.35
N VAL A 253 17.18 41.83 0.87
CA VAL A 253 17.05 41.00 2.10
C VAL A 253 15.60 40.88 2.60
N ASP A 254 14.61 41.39 1.85
CA ASP A 254 13.20 41.30 2.25
C ASP A 254 12.55 39.97 1.81
N LEU A 255 11.84 39.32 2.72
CA LEU A 255 11.21 38.01 2.48
C LEU A 255 10.16 38.06 1.35
N SER A 256 9.43 39.17 1.21
CA SER A 256 8.44 39.37 0.15
C SER A 256 9.05 39.41 -1.25
N GLY A 257 10.13 40.19 -1.41
CA GLY A 257 10.91 40.24 -2.65
C GLY A 257 11.54 38.90 -2.97
N PHE A 258 12.05 38.20 -1.95
CA PHE A 258 12.58 36.86 -2.10
C PHE A 258 11.55 35.86 -2.62
N ILE A 259 10.37 35.75 -2.00
CA ILE A 259 9.31 34.79 -2.40
C ILE A 259 8.95 34.98 -3.88
N SER A 260 8.64 36.22 -4.25
CA SER A 260 8.18 36.56 -5.61
C SER A 260 9.26 36.28 -6.66
N SER A 261 10.51 36.55 -6.30
CA SER A 261 11.67 36.26 -7.15
C SER A 261 11.94 34.75 -7.24
N TRP A 262 11.93 34.05 -6.11
CA TRP A 262 12.21 32.61 -6.03
C TRP A 262 11.18 31.77 -6.79
N ASP A 263 9.91 32.19 -6.80
CA ASP A 263 8.86 31.56 -7.61
C ASP A 263 9.18 31.58 -9.12
N VAL A 264 9.88 32.62 -9.60
CA VAL A 264 10.33 32.71 -11.00
C VAL A 264 11.59 31.88 -11.21
N ILE A 265 12.54 31.96 -10.27
CA ILE A 265 13.79 31.19 -10.35
C ILE A 265 13.53 29.69 -10.30
N GLY A 266 12.60 29.21 -9.49
CA GLY A 266 12.24 27.79 -9.45
C GLY A 266 11.75 27.27 -10.81
N ASP A 267 10.90 28.04 -11.50
CA ASP A 267 10.46 27.72 -12.86
C ASP A 267 11.63 27.81 -13.86
N LEU A 268 12.51 28.80 -13.74
CA LEU A 268 13.71 28.91 -14.57
C LEU A 268 14.61 27.67 -14.43
N LEU A 269 14.85 27.23 -13.19
CA LEU A 269 15.69 26.06 -12.90
C LEU A 269 15.13 24.80 -13.54
N ALA A 270 13.81 24.60 -13.49
CA ALA A 270 13.13 23.47 -14.13
C ALA A 270 13.31 23.42 -15.66
N HIS A 271 13.59 24.57 -16.28
CA HIS A 271 13.76 24.72 -17.73
C HIS A 271 15.21 24.96 -18.16
N SER A 272 16.16 24.85 -17.23
CA SER A 272 17.59 25.06 -17.48
C SER A 272 18.40 23.79 -17.16
N HIS A 273 19.54 23.60 -17.82
CA HIS A 273 20.47 22.49 -17.53
C HIS A 273 21.50 22.84 -16.45
N ASN A 274 21.16 23.75 -15.53
CA ASN A 274 22.11 24.23 -14.53
C ASN A 274 22.16 23.25 -13.34
N ASP A 275 22.93 22.18 -13.51
CA ASP A 275 22.91 21.00 -12.63
C ASP A 275 23.62 21.20 -11.27
N GLU A 276 24.41 22.27 -11.10
CA GLU A 276 25.21 22.45 -9.87
C GLU A 276 25.10 23.84 -9.25
N ILE A 277 23.93 24.10 -8.64
CA ILE A 277 23.78 25.22 -7.72
C ILE A 277 24.59 24.95 -6.44
N ASN A 278 25.64 25.73 -6.21
CA ASN A 278 26.44 25.70 -4.98
C ASN A 278 26.13 26.88 -4.06
N ILE A 279 25.60 26.58 -2.87
CA ILE A 279 25.22 27.56 -1.84
C ILE A 279 25.81 27.22 -0.46
N GLN A 280 26.88 26.41 -0.42
CA GLN A 280 27.42 25.84 0.82
C GLN A 280 27.73 26.86 1.92
N ASN A 281 28.06 28.10 1.56
CA ASN A 281 28.44 29.16 2.51
C ASN A 281 27.37 30.27 2.66
N GLU A 282 26.23 30.14 2.00
CA GLU A 282 25.23 31.21 1.82
C GLU A 282 24.14 31.11 2.91
N HIS A 283 24.54 31.37 4.16
CA HIS A 283 23.70 31.16 5.35
C HIS A 283 22.37 31.94 5.29
N ASN A 284 22.41 33.22 4.86
CA ASN A 284 21.22 34.05 4.74
C ASN A 284 20.22 33.49 3.71
N PHE A 285 20.73 32.95 2.60
CA PHE A 285 19.90 32.36 1.56
C PHE A 285 19.24 31.06 2.02
N ILE A 286 19.99 30.22 2.74
CA ILE A 286 19.45 29.01 3.38
C ILE A 286 18.33 29.37 4.37
N GLU A 287 18.50 30.44 5.15
CA GLU A 287 17.47 30.92 6.06
C GLU A 287 16.22 31.40 5.32
N LEU A 288 16.38 32.20 4.26
CA LEU A 288 15.28 32.64 3.40
C LEU A 288 14.53 31.48 2.75
N LEU A 289 15.24 30.45 2.25
CA LEU A 289 14.64 29.23 1.71
C LEU A 289 13.84 28.47 2.78
N THR A 290 14.37 28.39 4.00
CA THR A 290 13.69 27.74 5.13
C THR A 290 12.40 28.49 5.49
N GLN A 291 12.44 29.82 5.55
CA GLN A 291 11.27 30.65 5.80
C GLN A 291 10.24 30.53 4.67
N TYR A 292 10.67 30.56 3.41
CA TYR A 292 9.83 30.33 2.22
C TYR A 292 9.11 28.98 2.29
N LEU A 293 9.84 27.90 2.57
CA LEU A 293 9.25 26.57 2.65
C LEU A 293 8.28 26.45 3.85
N GLY A 294 8.62 27.08 4.98
CA GLY A 294 7.75 27.18 6.15
C GLY A 294 6.40 27.84 5.87
N LEU A 295 6.38 28.90 5.05
CA LEU A 295 5.15 29.54 4.58
C LEU A 295 4.39 28.66 3.58
N SER A 296 5.11 27.95 2.71
CA SER A 296 4.53 27.08 1.67
C SER A 296 3.66 25.97 2.24
N PHE A 297 3.97 25.48 3.45
CA PHE A 297 3.15 24.46 4.15
C PHE A 297 1.71 24.88 4.45
N ASN A 298 1.43 26.20 4.52
CA ASN A 298 0.10 26.74 4.81
C ASN A 298 -0.58 27.35 3.57
N ARG A 299 0.00 27.14 2.38
CA ARG A 299 -0.56 27.64 1.12
C ARG A 299 -1.88 26.91 0.79
N SER A 300 -2.88 27.67 0.31
CA SER A 300 -4.12 27.09 -0.22
C SER A 300 -3.87 26.45 -1.59
N HIS A 301 -4.59 25.35 -1.86
CA HIS A 301 -4.61 24.73 -3.18
C HIS A 301 -6.01 24.82 -3.77
N ASP A 302 -6.12 25.50 -4.90
CA ASP A 302 -7.41 25.79 -5.53
C ASP A 302 -7.83 24.73 -6.59
N ASP A 303 -6.96 23.75 -6.90
CA ASP A 303 -7.19 22.77 -7.97
C ASP A 303 -7.59 21.40 -7.38
N THR A 304 -8.90 21.12 -7.30
CA THR A 304 -9.45 19.88 -6.70
C THR A 304 -9.54 18.70 -7.67
N ASN A 305 -9.19 18.88 -8.94
CA ASN A 305 -9.61 17.98 -10.03
C ASN A 305 -8.50 17.06 -10.58
N LYS A 306 -7.48 16.75 -9.77
CA LYS A 306 -6.41 15.80 -10.17
C LYS A 306 -6.25 14.72 -9.12
N GLU A 307 -6.12 13.47 -9.57
CA GLU A 307 -5.65 12.39 -8.70
C GLU A 307 -4.28 12.78 -8.12
N LEU A 308 -4.20 12.75 -6.80
CA LEU A 308 -3.01 13.15 -6.07
C LEU A 308 -2.23 11.91 -5.68
N ALA A 309 -1.16 11.62 -6.40
CA ALA A 309 -0.14 10.73 -5.89
C ALA A 309 0.51 11.44 -4.68
N VAL A 310 0.34 10.90 -3.48
CA VAL A 310 1.04 11.35 -2.26
C VAL A 310 1.45 10.14 -1.45
N VAL A 311 2.45 10.29 -0.58
CA VAL A 311 2.78 9.24 0.40
C VAL A 311 1.63 9.10 1.38
N ASP A 312 1.31 7.87 1.78
CA ASP A 312 0.30 7.59 2.80
C ASP A 312 0.58 8.40 4.07
N SER A 313 -0.36 9.29 4.42
CA SER A 313 -0.22 10.20 5.55
C SER A 313 0.01 9.47 6.87
N GLN A 314 -0.46 8.22 6.99
CA GLN A 314 -0.27 7.42 8.19
C GLN A 314 1.21 7.08 8.43
N LEU A 315 2.04 7.01 7.39
CA LEU A 315 3.46 6.69 7.53
C LEU A 315 4.22 7.73 8.35
N PHE A 316 3.84 9.00 8.24
CA PHE A 316 4.46 10.09 9.01
C PHE A 316 4.18 10.00 10.52
N GLN A 317 3.11 9.29 10.91
CA GLN A 317 2.68 9.14 12.30
C GLN A 317 3.11 7.80 12.93
N ARG A 318 3.75 6.90 12.17
CA ARG A 318 4.20 5.61 12.70
C ARG A 318 5.46 5.75 13.55
N THR A 319 5.53 4.95 14.60
CA THR A 319 6.75 4.82 15.42
C THR A 319 7.83 4.03 14.68
N LEU A 320 9.09 4.20 15.10
CA LEU A 320 10.21 3.43 14.54
C LEU A 320 9.95 1.91 14.60
N LYS A 321 9.48 1.41 15.76
CA LYS A 321 9.12 -0.01 15.94
C LYS A 321 8.13 -0.50 14.90
N SER A 322 7.07 0.29 14.65
CA SER A 322 6.07 -0.06 13.65
C SER A 322 6.67 -0.10 12.24
N LEU A 323 7.55 0.85 11.91
CA LEU A 323 8.18 0.97 10.59
C LEU A 323 9.17 -0.15 10.27
N LEU A 324 9.97 -0.58 11.25
CA LEU A 324 10.87 -1.74 11.11
C LEU A 324 10.09 -3.05 10.86
N GLN A 325 8.83 -3.12 11.28
CA GLN A 325 7.94 -4.26 11.04
C GLN A 325 7.09 -4.10 9.78
N THR A 326 7.34 -3.11 8.93
CA THR A 326 6.61 -2.96 7.67
C THR A 326 7.23 -3.74 6.52
N SER A 327 6.43 -3.96 5.48
CA SER A 327 6.90 -4.44 4.18
C SER A 327 7.37 -3.30 3.26
N TYR A 328 7.31 -2.03 3.70
CA TYR A 328 7.74 -0.90 2.88
C TYR A 328 9.26 -0.93 2.66
N ARG A 329 9.67 -0.57 1.46
CA ARG A 329 11.07 -0.25 1.12
C ARG A 329 11.18 1.22 0.84
N VAL A 330 12.36 1.78 1.06
CA VAL A 330 12.62 3.20 0.78
C VAL A 330 12.38 3.52 -0.69
N GLU A 331 12.66 2.58 -1.61
CA GLU A 331 12.37 2.74 -3.04
C GLU A 331 10.89 2.99 -3.34
N HIS A 332 9.97 2.47 -2.51
CA HIS A 332 8.53 2.68 -2.71
C HIS A 332 8.09 4.12 -2.43
N LEU A 333 8.92 4.92 -1.75
CA LEU A 333 8.65 6.31 -1.41
C LEU A 333 9.23 7.29 -2.44
N PHE A 334 9.88 6.77 -3.49
CA PHE A 334 10.42 7.58 -4.56
C PHE A 334 9.31 8.09 -5.49
N HIS A 335 9.38 9.37 -5.80
CA HIS A 335 8.64 10.00 -6.88
C HIS A 335 9.62 10.63 -7.87
N SER A 336 9.42 10.35 -9.17
CA SER A 336 10.39 10.67 -10.23
C SER A 336 10.70 12.16 -10.36
N THR A 337 9.73 13.00 -10.02
CA THR A 337 9.79 14.45 -10.20
C THR A 337 9.07 15.12 -9.04
N LYS A 338 8.66 16.38 -9.25
CA LYS A 338 7.81 17.10 -8.35
C LYS A 338 6.38 16.55 -8.28
N TYR A 339 5.82 16.44 -7.09
CA TYR A 339 4.38 16.20 -6.89
C TYR A 339 3.51 17.28 -7.54
N THR A 340 2.38 16.88 -8.15
CA THR A 340 1.55 17.74 -9.01
C THR A 340 1.08 19.05 -8.36
N VAL A 341 0.81 19.02 -7.05
CA VAL A 341 0.29 20.16 -6.25
C VAL A 341 1.34 21.24 -6.05
N LEU A 342 2.62 20.85 -6.06
CA LEU A 342 3.70 21.73 -5.67
C LEU A 342 4.04 22.73 -6.79
N THR A 343 4.88 23.73 -6.49
CA THR A 343 5.54 24.63 -7.45
C THR A 343 6.99 24.21 -7.65
N TRP A 344 7.60 24.51 -8.81
CA TRP A 344 9.02 24.18 -9.01
C TRP A 344 9.93 24.88 -7.97
N ALA A 345 9.55 26.06 -7.49
CA ALA A 345 10.24 26.74 -6.40
C ALA A 345 10.20 25.96 -5.08
N GLU A 346 9.07 25.34 -4.72
CA GLU A 346 8.97 24.42 -3.57
C GLU A 346 9.87 23.18 -3.77
N TYR A 347 9.88 22.59 -4.96
CA TYR A 347 10.72 21.42 -5.27
C TYR A 347 12.22 21.72 -5.11
N TYR A 348 12.70 22.80 -5.73
CA TYR A 348 14.12 23.16 -5.63
C TYR A 348 14.51 23.64 -4.24
N ALA A 349 13.61 24.30 -3.49
CA ALA A 349 13.85 24.62 -2.09
C ALA A 349 14.10 23.36 -1.26
N VAL A 350 13.28 22.31 -1.43
CA VAL A 350 13.49 21.01 -0.77
C VAL A 350 14.83 20.39 -1.18
N CYS A 351 15.16 20.38 -2.49
CA CYS A 351 16.41 19.81 -2.99
C CYS A 351 17.65 20.52 -2.40
N LEU A 352 17.65 21.85 -2.40
CA LEU A 352 18.75 22.67 -1.91
C LEU A 352 18.90 22.57 -0.38
N LEU A 353 17.80 22.64 0.37
CA LEU A 353 17.82 22.48 1.82
C LEU A 353 18.28 21.07 2.20
N TRP A 354 17.85 20.03 1.48
CA TRP A 354 18.32 18.67 1.75
C TRP A 354 19.82 18.51 1.50
N ARG A 355 20.36 19.14 0.46
CA ARG A 355 21.78 19.07 0.10
C ARG A 355 22.68 19.88 1.04
N TYR A 356 22.28 21.09 1.42
CA TYR A 356 23.15 22.04 2.14
C TYR A 356 22.78 22.26 3.60
N ALA A 357 21.53 22.01 3.99
CA ALA A 357 21.05 22.24 5.35
C ALA A 357 20.04 21.17 5.82
N PRO A 358 20.40 19.86 5.77
CA PRO A 358 19.47 18.77 6.06
C PRO A 358 18.83 18.89 7.44
N LYS A 359 19.59 19.31 8.46
CA LYS A 359 19.07 19.51 9.82
C LYS A 359 17.90 20.49 9.87
N GLN A 360 17.97 21.61 9.15
CA GLN A 360 16.91 22.63 9.15
C GLN A 360 15.67 22.11 8.42
N LEU A 361 15.86 21.39 7.31
CA LEU A 361 14.76 20.75 6.57
C LEU A 361 14.03 19.71 7.43
N LEU A 362 14.77 18.84 8.14
CA LEU A 362 14.17 17.80 8.96
C LEU A 362 13.44 18.39 10.18
N LEU A 363 14.00 19.40 10.85
CA LEU A 363 13.31 20.10 11.95
C LEU A 363 12.00 20.75 11.49
N LEU A 364 12.03 21.38 10.31
CA LEU A 364 10.82 21.94 9.71
C LEU A 364 9.80 20.85 9.38
N ALA A 365 10.23 19.73 8.78
CA ALA A 365 9.35 18.61 8.48
C ALA A 365 8.71 18.02 9.75
N GLU A 366 9.49 17.80 10.80
CA GLU A 366 9.02 17.30 12.10
C GLU A 366 7.97 18.22 12.71
N GLU A 367 8.22 19.54 12.70
CA GLU A 367 7.26 20.53 13.19
C GLU A 367 5.93 20.42 12.43
N GLN A 368 5.96 20.27 11.11
CA GLN A 368 4.75 20.16 10.29
C GLN A 368 4.03 18.82 10.46
N ILE A 369 4.76 17.72 10.68
CA ILE A 369 4.18 16.40 10.96
C ILE A 369 3.39 16.43 12.28
N THR A 370 3.88 17.14 13.30
CA THR A 370 3.15 17.26 14.59
C THR A 370 1.84 18.04 14.46
N LYS A 371 1.70 18.89 13.44
CA LYS A 371 0.50 19.69 13.17
C LYS A 371 -0.55 18.96 12.34
N MET A 372 -0.24 17.78 11.81
CA MET A 372 -1.18 17.03 10.96
C MET A 372 -2.37 16.48 11.78
N PRO A 373 -3.61 16.65 11.31
CA PRO A 373 -4.78 16.04 11.93
C PRO A 373 -4.75 14.52 11.75
N LYS A 374 -5.29 13.79 12.74
CA LYS A 374 -5.38 12.32 12.70
C LYS A 374 -6.39 11.81 11.65
N ASP A 375 -7.39 12.63 11.31
CA ASP A 375 -8.42 12.31 10.33
C ASP A 375 -8.26 13.21 9.08
N THR A 376 -7.92 12.60 7.95
CA THR A 376 -7.53 13.25 6.68
C THR A 376 -8.71 13.81 5.86
N GLN A 377 -9.85 14.12 6.47
CA GLN A 377 -11.07 14.46 5.73
C GLN A 377 -11.15 15.90 5.21
N GLY A 378 -10.10 16.72 5.32
CA GLY A 378 -10.11 18.02 4.63
C GLY A 378 -8.82 18.83 4.74
N ILE A 379 -8.30 19.23 3.58
CA ILE A 379 -7.48 20.44 3.35
C ILE A 379 -6.10 20.48 4.04
N GLU A 380 -5.25 19.45 3.83
CA GLU A 380 -3.80 19.58 4.02
C GLU A 380 -2.98 18.98 2.86
N ILE A 381 -3.55 19.00 1.65
CA ILE A 381 -2.96 18.40 0.45
C ILE A 381 -1.56 18.96 0.16
N VAL A 382 -1.35 20.27 0.29
CA VAL A 382 -0.04 20.91 0.06
C VAL A 382 0.97 20.42 1.10
N ARG A 383 0.58 20.38 2.39
CA ARG A 383 1.46 19.91 3.46
C ARG A 383 1.89 18.46 3.25
N ILE A 384 0.94 17.58 2.97
CA ILE A 384 1.24 16.16 2.69
C ILE A 384 2.11 16.04 1.44
N SER A 385 1.85 16.83 0.40
CA SER A 385 2.66 16.82 -0.83
C SER A 385 4.10 17.30 -0.58
N LEU A 386 4.29 18.34 0.23
CA LEU A 386 5.62 18.84 0.60
C LEU A 386 6.39 17.82 1.46
N LEU A 387 5.73 17.23 2.46
CA LEU A 387 6.32 16.16 3.27
C LEU A 387 6.67 14.93 2.40
N SER A 388 5.79 14.56 1.48
CA SER A 388 6.02 13.51 0.50
C SER A 388 7.22 13.85 -0.40
N GLN A 389 7.36 15.11 -0.81
CA GLN A 389 8.50 15.57 -1.60
C GLN A 389 9.82 15.44 -0.84
N ILE A 390 9.84 15.81 0.45
CA ILE A 390 11.02 15.67 1.31
C ILE A 390 11.42 14.19 1.40
N VAL A 391 10.48 13.30 1.73
CA VAL A 391 10.73 11.85 1.81
C VAL A 391 11.20 11.30 0.45
N SER A 392 10.61 11.74 -0.66
CA SER A 392 11.04 11.34 -1.99
C SER A 392 12.48 11.76 -2.30
N GLN A 393 12.89 12.97 -1.91
CA GLN A 393 14.28 13.45 -2.12
C GLN A 393 15.29 12.70 -1.25
N ILE A 394 14.91 12.36 -0.01
CA ILE A 394 15.73 11.52 0.86
C ILE A 394 15.88 10.12 0.25
N SER A 395 14.78 9.51 -0.19
CA SER A 395 14.76 8.20 -0.86
C SER A 395 15.64 8.19 -2.11
N LEU A 396 15.55 9.23 -2.94
CA LEU A 396 16.42 9.41 -4.10
C LEU A 396 17.90 9.46 -3.70
N SER A 397 18.25 10.24 -2.67
CA SER A 397 19.63 10.39 -2.21
C SER A 397 20.23 9.08 -1.69
N MET A 398 19.41 8.20 -1.11
CA MET A 398 19.86 6.88 -0.67
C MET A 398 20.31 5.98 -1.84
N ASN A 399 19.71 6.14 -3.02
CA ASN A 399 20.10 5.38 -4.21
C ASN A 399 21.38 5.92 -4.87
N PHE A 400 21.61 7.24 -4.83
CA PHE A 400 22.70 7.88 -5.58
C PHE A 400 23.96 8.17 -4.75
N ASN A 401 23.84 8.75 -3.55
CA ASN A 401 24.88 8.84 -2.51
C ASN A 401 24.39 9.78 -1.38
N LEU A 402 24.17 9.23 -0.20
CA LEU A 402 23.84 9.98 1.01
C LEU A 402 25.12 10.46 1.71
N SER A 403 25.23 11.75 2.04
CA SER A 403 26.37 12.25 2.80
C SER A 403 26.32 11.83 4.28
N GLU A 404 27.47 11.82 4.96
CA GLU A 404 27.54 11.48 6.39
C GLU A 404 26.71 12.45 7.26
N VAL A 405 26.70 13.74 6.89
CA VAL A 405 25.90 14.77 7.59
C VAL A 405 24.40 14.49 7.44
N GLN A 406 23.94 14.17 6.23
CA GLN A 406 22.54 13.81 5.98
C GLN A 406 22.15 12.54 6.74
N GLN A 407 23.02 11.53 6.74
CA GLN A 407 22.80 10.29 7.47
C GLN A 407 22.68 10.53 8.98
N GLU A 408 23.60 11.30 9.57
CA GLU A 408 23.54 11.64 11.00
C GLU A 408 22.26 12.41 11.34
N CYS A 409 21.84 13.36 10.50
CA CYS A 409 20.60 14.10 10.71
C CYS A 409 19.37 13.18 10.72
N LEU A 410 19.30 12.19 9.82
CA LEU A 410 18.20 11.21 9.80
C LEU A 410 18.19 10.34 11.06
N LEU A 411 19.35 9.82 11.48
CA LEU A 411 19.45 8.95 12.66
C LEU A 411 19.04 9.66 13.97
N ARG A 412 19.29 10.97 14.05
CA ARG A 412 18.93 11.83 15.19
C ARG A 412 17.53 12.43 15.10
N SER A 413 16.79 12.17 14.02
CA SER A 413 15.44 12.70 13.84
C SER A 413 14.50 12.21 14.95
N GLY A 414 13.60 13.09 15.40
CA GLY A 414 12.52 12.75 16.32
C GLY A 414 11.34 12.04 15.66
N ASN A 415 11.31 11.95 14.32
CA ASN A 415 10.26 11.27 13.58
C ASN A 415 10.65 9.83 13.20
N GLY A 416 9.76 8.88 13.45
CA GLY A 416 10.00 7.47 13.18
C GLY A 416 10.30 7.14 11.72
N LEU A 417 9.64 7.81 10.76
CA LEU A 417 9.85 7.58 9.32
C LEU A 417 11.24 8.05 8.88
N LEU A 418 11.62 9.26 9.27
CA LEU A 418 12.93 9.83 8.95
C LEU A 418 14.06 9.00 9.59
N GLN A 419 13.88 8.59 10.85
CA GLN A 419 14.83 7.73 11.55
C GLN A 419 14.96 6.35 10.89
N TRP A 420 13.83 5.75 10.47
CA TRP A 420 13.81 4.50 9.71
C TRP A 420 14.53 4.60 8.35
N MET A 421 14.40 5.72 7.64
CA MET A 421 15.17 5.97 6.42
C MET A 421 16.68 6.04 6.71
N GLY A 422 17.08 6.68 7.82
CA GLY A 422 18.46 6.71 8.28
C GLY A 422 19.02 5.31 8.56
N ILE A 423 18.24 4.45 9.22
CA ILE A 423 18.61 3.04 9.49
C ILE A 423 18.68 2.23 8.19
N SER A 424 17.73 2.43 7.27
CA SER A 424 17.75 1.79 5.95
C SER A 424 18.98 2.20 5.13
N ALA A 425 19.49 3.43 5.32
CA ALA A 425 20.76 3.85 4.71
C ALA A 425 21.98 3.13 5.31
N ILE A 426 21.94 2.78 6.60
CA ILE A 426 22.96 1.93 7.23
C ILE A 426 22.95 0.53 6.60
N GLU A 427 21.76 -0.06 6.40
CA GLU A 427 21.62 -1.36 5.74
C GLU A 427 22.19 -1.33 4.32
N SER A 428 21.82 -0.34 3.50
CA SER A 428 22.37 -0.19 2.15
C SER A 428 23.90 -0.05 2.14
N LYS A 429 24.47 0.68 3.12
CA LYS A 429 25.93 0.79 3.28
C LYS A 429 26.56 -0.57 3.64
N LEU A 430 25.91 -1.35 4.50
CA LEU A 430 26.36 -2.70 4.84
C LEU A 430 26.33 -3.64 3.63
N GLU A 431 25.30 -3.56 2.77
CA GLU A 431 25.24 -4.36 1.54
C GLU A 431 26.40 -4.04 0.57
N LYS A 432 26.78 -2.76 0.46
CA LYS A 432 27.88 -2.29 -0.39
C LYS A 432 29.25 -2.67 0.18
N VAL A 433 29.51 -2.40 1.46
CA VAL A 433 30.84 -2.56 2.08
C VAL A 433 31.07 -3.98 2.61
N LYS A 434 30.00 -4.71 2.94
CA LYS A 434 30.01 -6.06 3.54
C LYS A 434 30.87 -6.17 4.81
N CYS A 435 30.95 -5.08 5.59
CA CYS A 435 31.74 -5.03 6.81
C CYS A 435 30.94 -4.40 7.97
N VAL A 436 30.54 -5.23 8.94
CA VAL A 436 29.67 -4.82 10.05
C VAL A 436 30.35 -3.82 10.99
N SER A 437 31.66 -3.91 11.20
CA SER A 437 32.39 -2.99 12.08
C SER A 437 32.33 -1.52 11.63
N THR A 438 32.09 -1.26 10.35
CA THR A 438 31.95 0.10 9.80
C THR A 438 30.60 0.74 10.14
N VAL A 439 29.57 -0.06 10.43
CA VAL A 439 28.20 0.41 10.69
C VAL A 439 27.82 0.39 12.17
N LEU A 440 28.39 -0.49 12.98
CA LEU A 440 28.08 -0.58 14.41
C LEU A 440 28.24 0.75 15.18
N PRO A 441 29.29 1.58 14.94
CA PRO A 441 29.42 2.86 15.63
C PRO A 441 28.24 3.82 15.39
N LEU A 442 27.59 3.73 14.22
CA LEU A 442 26.43 4.57 13.88
C LEU A 442 25.21 4.23 14.75
N LEU A 443 25.16 3.01 15.29
CA LEU A 443 24.06 2.57 16.16
C LEU A 443 24.21 3.07 17.61
N ASN A 444 25.35 3.65 18.00
CA ASN A 444 25.57 4.12 19.37
C ASN A 444 24.72 5.34 19.76
N ILE A 445 24.06 5.98 18.79
CA ILE A 445 23.12 7.08 19.03
C ILE A 445 21.84 6.59 19.71
N PHE A 446 21.49 5.31 19.51
CA PHE A 446 20.23 4.73 19.99
C PHE A 446 20.36 4.17 21.40
N SER A 447 19.23 4.11 22.11
CA SER A 447 19.12 3.43 23.40
C SER A 447 19.45 1.94 23.27
N HIS A 448 19.71 1.27 24.40
CA HIS A 448 19.96 -0.18 24.40
C HIS A 448 18.82 -0.97 23.72
N THR A 449 17.57 -0.72 24.08
CA THR A 449 16.40 -1.41 23.52
C THR A 449 16.25 -1.18 22.02
N GLU A 450 16.47 0.05 21.55
CA GLU A 450 16.43 0.37 20.12
C GLU A 450 17.58 -0.30 19.36
N ARG A 451 18.79 -0.36 19.93
CA ARG A 451 19.92 -1.07 19.31
C ARG A 451 19.63 -2.55 19.13
N VAL A 452 19.06 -3.22 20.13
CA VAL A 452 18.64 -4.62 20.02
C VAL A 452 17.61 -4.78 18.90
N MET A 453 16.61 -3.88 18.87
CA MET A 453 15.56 -3.91 17.85
C MET A 453 16.10 -3.71 16.42
N ILE A 454 16.99 -2.73 16.23
CA ILE A 454 17.59 -2.43 14.91
C ILE A 454 18.50 -3.58 14.47
N LEU A 455 19.34 -4.10 15.37
CA LEU A 455 20.22 -5.24 15.05
C LEU A 455 19.40 -6.50 14.72
N GLY A 456 18.33 -6.78 15.48
CA GLY A 456 17.44 -7.90 15.16
C GLY A 456 16.76 -7.75 13.80
N TRP A 457 16.30 -6.54 13.46
CA TRP A 457 15.76 -6.24 12.14
C TRP A 457 16.80 -6.45 11.02
N MET A 458 18.04 -5.96 11.20
CA MET A 458 19.14 -6.16 10.23
C MET A 458 19.50 -7.64 10.06
N VAL A 459 19.50 -8.42 11.16
CA VAL A 459 19.73 -9.88 11.12
C VAL A 459 18.61 -10.58 10.34
N ASN A 460 17.34 -10.22 10.56
CA ASN A 460 16.22 -10.78 9.80
C ASN A 460 16.35 -10.53 8.30
N HIS A 461 16.76 -9.32 7.91
CA HIS A 461 16.96 -8.98 6.50
C HIS A 461 18.16 -9.72 5.90
N ALA A 462 19.29 -9.77 6.61
CA ALA A 462 20.48 -10.51 6.18
C ALA A 462 20.22 -12.02 6.04
N ALA A 463 19.38 -12.61 6.90
CA ALA A 463 18.97 -14.01 6.83
C ALA A 463 18.32 -14.37 5.47
N ARG A 464 17.53 -13.46 4.89
CA ARG A 464 16.85 -13.69 3.59
C ARG A 464 17.81 -13.83 2.42
N ASN A 465 18.99 -13.21 2.50
CA ASN A 465 19.96 -13.10 1.39
C ASN A 465 21.11 -14.13 1.45
N LYS A 466 20.91 -15.25 2.18
CA LYS A 466 21.79 -16.42 2.42
C LYS A 466 22.58 -16.33 3.74
N HIS A 467 22.26 -17.24 4.65
CA HIS A 467 22.84 -17.47 6.00
C HIS A 467 24.38 -17.65 6.05
N GLU A 468 25.05 -17.79 4.90
CA GLU A 468 26.48 -18.10 4.83
C GLU A 468 27.39 -16.89 4.66
N THR A 469 26.84 -15.68 4.56
CA THR A 469 27.66 -14.49 4.37
C THR A 469 28.29 -14.02 5.69
N GLN A 470 29.58 -13.65 5.67
CA GLN A 470 30.28 -13.13 6.85
C GLN A 470 29.54 -11.97 7.55
N PRO A 471 28.91 -11.02 6.83
CA PRO A 471 28.11 -9.96 7.46
C PRO A 471 26.97 -10.47 8.34
N TYR A 472 26.31 -11.57 7.95
CA TYR A 472 25.24 -12.17 8.75
C TYR A 472 25.77 -12.68 10.10
N LYS A 473 26.86 -13.44 10.08
CA LYS A 473 27.50 -13.97 11.30
C LYS A 473 28.03 -12.85 12.20
N ASP A 474 28.60 -11.81 11.61
CA ASP A 474 29.10 -10.64 12.35
C ASP A 474 27.97 -9.83 12.99
N LEU A 475 26.80 -9.71 12.33
CA LEU A 475 25.61 -9.08 12.91
C LEU A 475 25.07 -9.87 14.10
N ILE A 476 25.00 -11.20 14.02
CA ILE A 476 24.59 -12.05 15.16
C ILE A 476 25.56 -11.86 16.34
N LYS A 477 26.86 -11.88 16.05
CA LYS A 477 27.88 -11.64 17.09
C LYS A 477 27.73 -10.26 17.73
N ALA A 478 27.46 -9.23 16.94
CA ALA A 478 27.20 -7.89 17.44
C ALA A 478 25.94 -7.84 18.32
N LEU A 479 24.85 -8.48 17.88
CA LEU A 479 23.61 -8.60 18.65
C LEU A 479 23.84 -9.30 20.00
N HIS A 480 24.53 -10.45 20.01
CA HIS A 480 24.88 -11.17 21.25
C HIS A 480 25.78 -10.37 22.19
N THR A 481 26.61 -9.47 21.65
CA THR A 481 27.50 -8.59 22.43
C THR A 481 26.74 -7.44 23.09
N VAL A 482 25.65 -6.95 22.46
CA VAL A 482 24.82 -5.87 23.01
C VAL A 482 23.88 -6.37 24.12
N LEU A 483 23.48 -7.63 24.07
CA LEU A 483 22.65 -8.26 25.10
C LEU A 483 23.42 -8.43 26.42
N PRO A 484 22.76 -8.29 27.58
CA PRO A 484 23.36 -8.51 28.89
C PRO A 484 23.73 -9.97 29.10
N GLU A 485 24.65 -10.24 30.04
CA GLU A 485 25.13 -11.61 30.33
C GLU A 485 23.97 -12.55 30.68
N ILE A 486 23.05 -12.11 31.53
CA ILE A 486 21.80 -12.80 31.86
C ILE A 486 20.64 -12.00 31.26
N ILE A 487 19.84 -12.64 30.41
CA ILE A 487 18.73 -12.03 29.68
C ILE A 487 17.42 -12.37 30.40
N SER A 488 16.63 -11.34 30.72
CA SER A 488 15.31 -11.50 31.34
C SER A 488 14.26 -12.00 30.35
N SER A 489 13.12 -12.54 30.83
CA SER A 489 12.00 -12.96 29.97
C SER A 489 11.49 -11.83 29.06
N ASP A 490 11.36 -10.61 29.58
CA ASP A 490 10.86 -9.47 28.82
C ASP A 490 11.86 -9.04 27.73
N GLU A 491 13.15 -9.09 28.04
CA GLU A 491 14.20 -8.77 27.07
C GLU A 491 14.34 -9.84 25.99
N LEU A 492 14.17 -11.11 26.34
CA LEU A 492 14.08 -12.20 25.37
C LEU A 492 12.89 -12.00 24.43
N GLN A 493 11.72 -11.62 24.96
CA GLN A 493 10.55 -11.30 24.14
C GLN A 493 10.86 -10.16 23.17
N HIS A 494 11.47 -9.07 23.65
CA HIS A 494 11.86 -7.94 22.80
C HIS A 494 12.87 -8.32 21.71
N LEU A 495 13.86 -9.15 22.05
CA LEU A 495 14.81 -9.70 21.09
C LEU A 495 14.08 -10.51 20.01
N VAL A 496 13.24 -11.45 20.41
CA VAL A 496 12.50 -12.31 19.47
C VAL A 496 11.57 -11.48 18.59
N ASP A 497 10.82 -10.53 19.17
CA ASP A 497 9.91 -9.66 18.41
C ASP A 497 10.62 -8.84 17.33
N SER A 498 11.87 -8.44 17.57
CA SER A 498 12.68 -7.73 16.58
C SER A 498 13.11 -8.61 15.39
N LEU A 499 13.20 -9.93 15.61
CA LEU A 499 13.66 -10.91 14.62
C LEU A 499 12.52 -11.52 13.79
N ARG A 500 11.25 -11.33 14.19
CA ARG A 500 10.06 -11.87 13.48
C ARG A 500 9.81 -11.25 12.09
N GLY A 501 10.45 -10.11 11.80
CA GLY A 501 10.25 -9.36 10.55
C GLY A 501 8.82 -8.87 10.34
N HIS A 502 8.47 -8.53 9.09
CA HIS A 502 7.20 -7.87 8.77
C HIS A 502 5.94 -8.72 8.97
N MET A 503 6.05 -10.05 8.93
CA MET A 503 4.92 -10.95 9.19
C MET A 503 4.59 -11.04 10.68
N GLN A 504 5.52 -10.63 11.56
CA GLN A 504 5.36 -10.66 13.02
C GLN A 504 5.04 -12.05 13.60
N ARG A 505 5.48 -13.11 12.90
CA ARG A 505 5.23 -14.51 13.23
C ARG A 505 6.52 -15.31 13.24
N LEU A 506 6.70 -16.19 14.22
CA LEU A 506 7.90 -17.03 14.31
C LEU A 506 7.97 -18.00 13.13
N ALA A 507 6.83 -18.53 12.67
CA ALA A 507 6.77 -19.45 11.53
C ALA A 507 7.42 -18.91 10.24
N TRP A 508 7.60 -17.59 10.12
CA TRP A 508 8.28 -16.95 8.98
C TRP A 508 9.77 -16.66 9.21
N ALA A 509 10.26 -16.87 10.43
CA ALA A 509 11.66 -16.69 10.82
C ALA A 509 12.33 -18.01 11.27
N GLU A 510 11.56 -19.07 11.49
CA GLU A 510 12.12 -20.39 11.76
C GLU A 510 12.68 -21.06 10.49
N PRO A 511 13.70 -21.94 10.62
CA PRO A 511 14.35 -22.38 11.86
C PRO A 511 15.53 -21.49 12.30
N TRP A 512 15.99 -20.57 11.45
CA TRP A 512 17.24 -19.84 11.66
C TRP A 512 17.21 -18.96 12.92
N LEU A 513 16.05 -18.38 13.25
CA LEU A 513 15.90 -17.54 14.44
C LEU A 513 16.26 -18.35 15.68
N PHE A 514 15.72 -19.56 15.80
CA PHE A 514 16.08 -20.43 16.90
C PHE A 514 17.52 -20.93 16.80
N THR A 515 17.93 -21.53 15.68
CA THR A 515 19.24 -22.21 15.58
C THR A 515 20.43 -21.27 15.70
N ASP A 516 20.33 -20.09 15.10
CA ASP A 516 21.48 -19.21 14.93
C ASP A 516 21.53 -18.12 16.02
N VAL A 517 20.37 -17.75 16.58
CA VAL A 517 20.28 -16.65 17.56
C VAL A 517 19.97 -17.15 18.97
N VAL A 518 18.92 -17.96 19.16
CA VAL A 518 18.43 -18.31 20.50
C VAL A 518 19.12 -19.54 21.10
N ALA A 519 19.35 -20.59 20.30
CA ALA A 519 20.02 -21.81 20.76
C ALA A 519 21.44 -21.54 21.33
N PRO A 520 22.29 -20.68 20.73
CA PRO A 520 23.57 -20.32 21.33
C PRO A 520 23.44 -19.61 22.70
N LEU A 521 22.39 -18.81 22.89
CA LEU A 521 22.12 -18.13 24.17
C LEU A 521 21.67 -19.12 25.25
N LEU A 522 20.88 -20.13 24.89
CA LEU A 522 20.49 -21.23 25.77
C LEU A 522 21.71 -22.10 26.15
N GLN A 523 22.54 -22.46 25.17
CA GLN A 523 23.77 -23.25 25.39
C GLN A 523 24.77 -22.53 26.29
N ALA A 524 24.87 -21.20 26.16
CA ALA A 524 25.70 -20.37 27.03
C ALA A 524 25.07 -20.10 28.41
N GLY A 525 23.86 -20.59 28.69
CA GLY A 525 23.15 -20.38 29.96
C GLY A 525 22.72 -18.93 30.20
N ARG A 526 22.67 -18.10 29.14
CA ARG A 526 22.30 -16.68 29.23
C ARG A 526 20.79 -16.47 29.29
N VAL A 527 20.03 -17.44 28.78
CA VAL A 527 18.56 -17.47 28.71
C VAL A 527 18.08 -18.78 29.33
N SER A 528 16.94 -18.78 30.01
CA SER A 528 16.33 -20.01 30.53
C SER A 528 15.50 -20.72 29.44
N ASN A 529 15.47 -22.05 29.48
CA ASN A 529 14.56 -22.82 28.61
C ASN A 529 13.09 -22.49 28.88
N ASP A 530 12.76 -22.07 30.11
CA ASP A 530 11.40 -21.73 30.52
C ASP A 530 10.90 -20.46 29.84
N ASP A 531 11.74 -19.42 29.81
CA ASP A 531 11.42 -18.15 29.14
C ASP A 531 11.25 -18.37 27.63
N ALA A 532 12.14 -19.14 27.01
CA ALA A 532 12.00 -19.50 25.60
C ALA A 532 10.75 -20.35 25.35
N CYS A 533 10.48 -21.37 26.17
CA CYS A 533 9.29 -22.21 26.02
C CYS A 533 7.99 -21.38 26.07
N LYS A 534 7.92 -20.37 26.94
CA LYS A 534 6.76 -19.48 27.03
C LYS A 534 6.47 -18.81 25.68
N ILE A 535 7.48 -18.20 25.05
CA ILE A 535 7.32 -17.44 23.80
C ILE A 535 6.85 -18.35 22.65
N TRP A 536 7.46 -19.54 22.51
CA TRP A 536 7.09 -20.48 21.44
C TRP A 536 5.72 -21.14 21.70
N THR A 537 5.36 -21.36 22.97
CA THR A 537 4.02 -21.86 23.32
C THR A 537 2.95 -20.83 23.02
N GLU A 538 3.18 -19.55 23.31
CA GLU A 538 2.25 -18.46 22.98
C GLU A 538 2.04 -18.34 21.46
N GLU A 539 3.10 -18.47 20.66
CA GLU A 539 2.98 -18.50 19.20
C GLU A 539 2.19 -19.73 18.71
N LEU A 540 2.46 -20.92 19.26
CA LEU A 540 1.71 -22.13 18.92
C LEU A 540 0.22 -21.98 19.26
N VAL A 541 -0.11 -21.46 20.45
CA VAL A 541 -1.48 -21.15 20.86
C VAL A 541 -2.15 -20.20 19.86
N TYR A 542 -1.45 -19.13 19.47
CA TYR A 542 -1.96 -18.20 18.46
C TYR A 542 -2.27 -18.89 17.13
N MET A 543 -1.37 -19.74 16.63
CA MET A 543 -1.57 -20.46 15.37
C MET A 543 -2.75 -21.43 15.43
N LEU A 544 -2.97 -22.08 16.57
CA LEU A 544 -4.07 -23.01 16.77
C LEU A 544 -5.43 -22.30 16.90
N GLU A 545 -5.47 -21.08 17.47
CA GLU A 545 -6.69 -20.29 17.68
C GLU A 545 -7.05 -19.32 16.53
N ALA A 546 -6.17 -19.14 15.54
CA ALA A 546 -6.38 -18.23 14.42
C ALA A 546 -7.67 -18.55 13.63
N HIS A 547 -8.42 -17.50 13.28
CA HIS A 547 -9.75 -17.60 12.64
C HIS A 547 -9.68 -17.72 11.11
N SER A 548 -8.50 -17.56 10.52
CA SER A 548 -8.24 -17.72 9.09
C SER A 548 -8.21 -19.20 8.68
N PRO A 549 -8.36 -19.53 7.38
CA PRO A 549 -8.19 -20.90 6.92
C PRO A 549 -6.80 -21.38 7.30
N LYS A 550 -6.72 -22.40 8.16
CA LYS A 550 -5.46 -22.91 8.67
C LYS A 550 -4.61 -23.38 7.50
N LEU A 551 -3.40 -22.85 7.41
CA LEU A 551 -2.36 -23.28 6.49
C LEU A 551 -1.32 -23.95 7.36
N PHE A 552 -0.97 -25.19 7.04
CA PHE A 552 0.10 -25.91 7.71
C PHE A 552 1.11 -26.31 6.66
N GLU A 553 2.33 -25.80 6.80
CA GLU A 553 3.48 -26.19 6.02
C GLU A 553 4.55 -26.75 6.95
N GLU A 554 5.10 -27.91 6.60
CA GLU A 554 6.14 -28.58 7.39
C GLU A 554 7.36 -27.67 7.63
N SER A 555 7.76 -26.91 6.61
CA SER A 555 8.93 -26.01 6.66
C SER A 555 8.75 -24.81 7.60
N ARG A 556 7.51 -24.45 7.93
CA ARG A 556 7.17 -23.24 8.71
C ARG A 556 6.47 -23.61 10.00
N GLU A 557 5.17 -23.88 9.94
CA GLU A 557 4.35 -24.27 11.09
C GLU A 557 4.88 -25.56 11.75
N GLY A 558 5.32 -26.52 10.95
CA GLY A 558 5.92 -27.77 11.44
C GLY A 558 7.20 -27.53 12.25
N GLN A 559 8.13 -26.71 11.72
CA GLN A 559 9.37 -26.36 12.41
C GLN A 559 9.12 -25.58 13.71
N THR A 560 8.24 -24.57 13.70
CA THR A 560 7.89 -23.84 14.93
C THR A 560 7.28 -24.77 15.99
N THR A 561 6.45 -25.72 15.56
CA THR A 561 5.84 -26.73 16.47
C THR A 561 6.89 -27.66 17.06
N ASN A 562 7.84 -28.11 16.25
CA ASN A 562 8.95 -28.96 16.68
C ASN A 562 9.82 -28.22 17.72
N ILE A 563 10.21 -26.97 17.45
CA ILE A 563 11.01 -26.15 18.37
C ILE A 563 10.24 -25.89 19.68
N ALA A 564 8.93 -25.58 19.61
CA ALA A 564 8.10 -25.41 20.80
C ALA A 564 8.08 -26.68 21.67
N ALA A 565 7.98 -27.86 21.04
CA ALA A 565 8.03 -29.14 21.74
C ALA A 565 9.41 -29.46 22.33
N PHE A 566 10.49 -29.11 21.62
CA PHE A 566 11.86 -29.23 22.12
C PHE A 566 12.07 -28.35 23.37
N LEU A 567 11.64 -27.09 23.31
CA LEU A 567 11.75 -26.15 24.43
C LEU A 567 10.94 -26.64 25.64
N LEU A 568 9.68 -27.08 25.41
CA LEU A 568 8.84 -27.68 26.45
C LEU A 568 9.57 -28.83 27.16
N ALA A 569 10.13 -29.77 26.40
CA ALA A 569 10.83 -30.91 26.97
C ALA A 569 12.07 -30.52 27.79
N ASN A 570 12.68 -29.36 27.50
CA ASN A 570 13.85 -28.82 28.21
C ASN A 570 13.50 -27.88 29.38
N SER A 571 12.25 -27.47 29.49
CA SER A 571 11.74 -26.64 30.58
C SER A 571 11.53 -27.41 31.89
N ASN A 572 11.34 -26.66 32.97
CA ASN A 572 10.99 -27.18 34.27
C ASN A 572 9.54 -27.73 34.30
N PRO A 573 9.19 -28.60 35.28
CA PRO A 573 7.86 -29.22 35.33
C PRO A 573 6.68 -28.25 35.45
N GLU A 574 6.87 -27.10 36.09
CA GLU A 574 5.82 -26.07 36.27
C GLU A 574 5.52 -25.36 34.93
N ALA A 575 6.56 -24.98 34.19
CA ALA A 575 6.47 -24.41 32.85
C ALA A 575 5.89 -25.42 31.85
N GLN A 576 6.30 -26.69 31.94
CA GLN A 576 5.70 -27.78 31.17
C GLN A 576 4.21 -27.89 31.41
N SER A 577 3.79 -27.95 32.68
CA SER A 577 2.37 -28.07 33.04
C SER A 577 1.55 -26.88 32.56
N THR A 578 2.08 -25.66 32.71
CA THR A 578 1.42 -24.43 32.26
C THR A 578 1.18 -24.45 30.75
N SER A 579 2.20 -24.82 29.97
CA SER A 579 2.13 -24.88 28.51
C SER A 579 1.17 -25.97 28.02
N VAL A 580 1.25 -27.17 28.62
CA VAL A 580 0.34 -28.29 28.30
C VAL A 580 -1.10 -27.92 28.62
N LYS A 581 -1.37 -27.24 29.75
CA LYS A 581 -2.73 -26.80 30.12
C LYS A 581 -3.32 -25.82 29.11
N LEU A 582 -2.54 -24.87 28.58
CA LEU A 582 -3.01 -23.93 27.56
C LEU A 582 -3.49 -24.67 26.30
N ILE A 583 -2.67 -25.59 25.80
CA ILE A 583 -2.96 -26.36 24.58
C ILE A 583 -4.12 -27.34 24.82
N HIS A 584 -4.17 -27.97 26.00
CA HIS A 584 -5.26 -28.85 26.40
C HIS A 584 -6.62 -28.13 26.44
N ASN A 585 -6.65 -26.86 26.88
CA ASN A 585 -7.86 -26.06 26.85
C ASN A 585 -8.36 -25.80 25.42
N ILE A 586 -7.46 -25.66 24.44
CA ILE A 586 -7.82 -25.57 23.02
C ILE A 586 -8.40 -26.91 22.54
N LEU A 587 -7.74 -28.02 22.87
CA LEU A 587 -8.19 -29.37 22.50
C LEU A 587 -9.60 -29.65 23.02
N LYS A 588 -9.90 -29.31 24.28
CA LYS A 588 -11.26 -29.46 24.85
C LYS A 588 -12.32 -28.67 24.09
N ARG A 589 -11.98 -27.50 23.54
CA ARG A 589 -12.91 -26.74 22.68
C ARG A 589 -13.12 -27.46 21.35
N GLN A 590 -12.06 -28.01 20.75
CA GLN A 590 -12.15 -28.78 19.51
C GLN A 590 -12.97 -30.07 19.70
N GLN A 591 -12.77 -30.77 20.82
CA GLN A 591 -13.53 -31.95 21.19
C GLN A 591 -15.05 -31.69 21.18
N ARG A 592 -15.50 -30.56 21.76
CA ARG A 592 -16.92 -30.19 21.76
C ARG A 592 -17.49 -29.97 20.36
N ILE A 593 -16.67 -29.48 19.42
CA ILE A 593 -17.06 -29.27 18.02
C ILE A 593 -17.14 -30.62 17.30
N VAL A 594 -16.12 -31.47 17.45
CA VAL A 594 -16.05 -32.77 16.75
C VAL A 594 -17.15 -33.71 17.23
N GLN A 595 -17.45 -33.72 18.53
CA GLN A 595 -18.43 -34.60 19.15
C GLN A 595 -19.87 -34.08 19.08
N GLN A 596 -20.11 -32.89 18.54
CA GLN A 596 -21.46 -32.37 18.39
C GLN A 596 -22.25 -33.26 17.41
N PRO A 597 -23.50 -33.67 17.73
CA PRO A 597 -24.30 -34.49 16.83
C PRO A 597 -24.47 -33.83 15.47
N LEU A 598 -24.28 -34.60 14.40
CA LEU A 598 -24.39 -34.15 13.00
C LEU A 598 -23.42 -33.01 12.61
N ALA A 599 -22.35 -32.76 13.38
CA ALA A 599 -21.38 -31.68 13.10
C ALA A 599 -20.73 -31.79 11.71
N SER A 600 -20.37 -33.00 11.29
CA SER A 600 -19.78 -33.27 9.97
C SER A 600 -20.71 -32.94 8.80
N THR A 601 -22.02 -32.89 9.04
CA THR A 601 -23.04 -32.59 8.01
C THR A 601 -23.61 -31.18 8.10
N SER A 602 -23.69 -30.60 9.30
CA SER A 602 -24.30 -29.29 9.54
C SER A 602 -23.32 -28.13 9.36
N ASN A 603 -22.04 -28.32 9.70
CA ASN A 603 -20.99 -27.32 9.50
C ASN A 603 -19.64 -28.00 9.27
N TRP A 604 -19.48 -28.57 8.07
CA TRP A 604 -18.31 -29.35 7.69
C TRP A 604 -17.00 -28.59 7.86
N THR A 605 -16.94 -27.30 7.47
CA THR A 605 -15.72 -26.49 7.58
C THR A 605 -15.26 -26.30 9.01
N ARG A 606 -16.20 -26.08 9.94
CA ARG A 606 -15.89 -25.96 11.37
C ARG A 606 -15.44 -27.30 11.97
N TRP A 607 -16.07 -28.40 11.56
CA TRP A 607 -15.70 -29.75 12.01
C TRP A 607 -14.33 -30.18 11.49
N ASP A 608 -14.06 -29.99 10.19
CA ASP A 608 -12.77 -30.21 9.54
C ASP A 608 -11.66 -29.38 10.20
N GLY A 609 -11.91 -28.08 10.41
CA GLY A 609 -10.96 -27.19 11.07
C GLY A 609 -10.62 -27.58 12.52
N ALA A 610 -11.54 -28.27 13.22
CA ALA A 610 -11.33 -28.78 14.58
C ALA A 610 -10.50 -30.08 14.57
N LEU A 611 -10.69 -30.95 13.57
CA LEU A 611 -9.84 -32.12 13.37
C LEU A 611 -8.41 -31.73 13.00
N LEU A 612 -8.22 -30.74 12.12
CA LEU A 612 -6.91 -30.22 11.76
C LEU A 612 -6.13 -29.69 12.98
N ILE A 613 -6.80 -28.92 13.87
CA ILE A 613 -6.18 -28.51 15.14
C ILE A 613 -5.81 -29.72 15.99
N SER A 614 -6.71 -30.69 16.10
CA SER A 614 -6.50 -31.87 16.95
C SER A 614 -5.30 -32.68 16.47
N MET A 615 -5.14 -32.83 15.14
CA MET A 615 -3.97 -33.42 14.51
C MET A 615 -2.69 -32.64 14.83
N TRP A 616 -2.73 -31.32 14.71
CA TRP A 616 -1.59 -30.47 15.00
C TRP A 616 -1.17 -30.56 16.49
N ILE A 617 -2.13 -30.57 17.41
CA ILE A 617 -1.89 -30.79 18.85
C ILE A 617 -1.28 -32.17 19.11
N LEU A 618 -1.75 -33.20 18.38
CA LEU A 618 -1.16 -34.55 18.47
C LEU A 618 0.31 -34.53 18.05
N ILE A 619 0.64 -33.92 16.91
CA ILE A 619 2.02 -33.78 16.43
C ILE A 619 2.92 -33.09 17.47
N PHE A 620 2.44 -31.98 18.04
CA PHE A 620 3.15 -31.30 19.13
C PHE A 620 3.42 -32.23 20.32
N ALA A 621 2.39 -32.96 20.77
CA ALA A 621 2.52 -33.86 21.91
C ALA A 621 3.48 -35.04 21.62
N ARG A 622 3.49 -35.56 20.39
CA ARG A 622 4.41 -36.61 19.95
C ARG A 622 5.85 -36.12 19.91
N TRP A 623 6.11 -34.93 19.37
CA TRP A 623 7.44 -34.32 19.41
C TRP A 623 7.91 -34.11 20.86
N GLY A 624 7.03 -33.60 21.73
CA GLY A 624 7.38 -33.37 23.14
C GLY A 624 7.72 -34.69 23.85
N LYS A 625 6.98 -35.76 23.57
CA LYS A 625 7.27 -37.10 24.07
C LYS A 625 8.63 -37.61 23.59
N TYR A 626 8.94 -37.43 22.31
CA TYR A 626 10.23 -37.82 21.72
C TYR A 626 11.41 -37.14 22.44
N TYR A 627 11.34 -35.83 22.66
CA TYR A 627 12.41 -35.11 23.34
C TYR A 627 12.48 -35.41 24.84
N LEU A 628 11.36 -35.64 25.52
CA LEU A 628 11.37 -36.08 26.92
C LEU A 628 12.01 -37.46 27.07
N ARG A 629 11.73 -38.39 26.14
CA ARG A 629 12.36 -39.73 26.11
C ARG A 629 13.87 -39.65 25.90
N GLN A 630 14.37 -38.78 25.03
CA GLN A 630 15.82 -38.53 24.88
C GLN A 630 16.49 -38.12 26.21
N ARG A 631 15.73 -37.54 27.13
CA ARG A 631 16.19 -37.13 28.46
C ARG A 631 15.82 -38.14 29.56
N SER A 632 15.26 -39.30 29.20
CA SER A 632 14.74 -40.31 30.12
C SER A 632 13.68 -39.76 31.10
N MET A 633 12.91 -38.78 30.66
CA MET A 633 11.82 -38.15 31.42
C MET A 633 10.46 -38.53 30.84
N VAL A 634 9.43 -38.47 31.68
CA VAL A 634 8.04 -38.69 31.28
C VAL A 634 7.18 -37.56 31.85
N ASN A 635 6.24 -37.07 31.05
CA ASN A 635 5.24 -36.09 31.49
C ASN A 635 3.84 -36.66 31.29
N ALA A 636 3.15 -36.96 32.39
CA ALA A 636 1.82 -37.58 32.38
C ALA A 636 0.75 -36.67 31.77
N GLU A 637 0.85 -35.35 31.94
CA GLU A 637 -0.10 -34.39 31.36
C GLU A 637 0.05 -34.34 29.83
N LEU A 638 1.28 -34.40 29.32
CA LEU A 638 1.55 -34.46 27.89
C LEU A 638 1.09 -35.78 27.26
N GLU A 639 1.29 -36.90 27.95
CA GLU A 639 0.80 -38.20 27.50
C GLU A 639 -0.74 -38.22 27.45
N HIS A 640 -1.40 -37.65 28.46
CA HIS A 640 -2.85 -37.48 28.48
C HIS A 640 -3.33 -36.60 27.31
N LEU A 641 -2.65 -35.48 27.05
CA LEU A 641 -2.94 -34.61 25.90
C LEU A 641 -2.82 -35.38 24.57
N SER A 642 -1.74 -36.16 24.40
CA SER A 642 -1.51 -36.98 23.21
C SER A 642 -2.64 -37.99 23.00
N GLN A 643 -3.04 -38.71 24.04
CA GLN A 643 -4.11 -39.71 23.98
C GLN A 643 -5.46 -39.09 23.62
N GLU A 644 -5.81 -37.95 24.21
CA GLU A 644 -7.06 -37.25 23.86
C GLU A 644 -7.04 -36.71 22.43
N ALA A 645 -5.93 -36.14 21.99
CA ALA A 645 -5.80 -35.63 20.63
C ALA A 645 -5.93 -36.75 19.60
N TYR A 646 -5.29 -37.89 19.84
CA TYR A 646 -5.40 -39.08 19.02
C TYR A 646 -6.86 -39.56 18.89
N ARG A 647 -7.62 -39.61 20.00
CA ARG A 647 -9.04 -40.00 19.97
C ARG A 647 -9.90 -39.10 19.08
N LEU A 648 -9.54 -37.83 18.91
CA LEU A 648 -10.26 -36.92 18.00
C LEU A 648 -9.83 -37.12 16.54
N VAL A 649 -8.53 -37.31 16.29
CA VAL A 649 -7.99 -37.49 14.93
C VAL A 649 -8.58 -38.71 14.23
N VAL A 650 -8.81 -39.80 14.98
CA VAL A 650 -9.36 -41.07 14.46
C VAL A 650 -10.81 -40.95 13.95
N PHE A 651 -11.53 -39.86 14.24
CA PHE A 651 -12.83 -39.59 13.61
C PHE A 651 -12.75 -39.41 12.09
N ARG A 652 -11.57 -39.07 11.55
CA ARG A 652 -11.27 -39.12 10.12
C ARG A 652 -10.38 -40.34 9.83
N PRO A 653 -10.78 -41.22 8.90
CA PRO A 653 -9.96 -42.35 8.47
C PRO A 653 -8.59 -41.91 7.91
N GLU A 654 -7.56 -42.73 8.09
CA GLU A 654 -6.21 -42.44 7.58
C GLU A 654 -6.16 -42.22 6.07
N ASP A 655 -6.96 -42.97 5.29
CA ASP A 655 -7.03 -42.82 3.84
C ASP A 655 -7.52 -41.43 3.41
N GLU A 656 -8.42 -40.82 4.20
CA GLU A 656 -8.90 -39.46 3.94
C GLU A 656 -7.79 -38.44 4.22
N TRP A 657 -7.08 -38.60 5.34
CA TRP A 657 -5.93 -37.75 5.67
C TRP A 657 -4.82 -37.82 4.60
N ARG A 658 -4.64 -38.97 3.96
CA ARG A 658 -3.66 -39.21 2.90
C ARG A 658 -4.15 -38.86 1.49
N SER A 659 -5.44 -38.56 1.33
CA SER A 659 -6.02 -38.28 0.01
C SER A 659 -5.54 -36.94 -0.55
N LYS A 660 -4.99 -36.96 -1.78
CA LYS A 660 -4.27 -35.84 -2.43
C LYS A 660 -5.12 -34.63 -2.83
N ASN A 661 -6.41 -34.58 -2.51
CA ASN A 661 -7.31 -33.54 -3.05
C ASN A 661 -7.24 -32.19 -2.33
N THR A 662 -6.53 -32.09 -1.20
CA THR A 662 -6.32 -30.84 -0.45
C THR A 662 -4.92 -30.85 0.18
N GLY A 663 -3.94 -30.18 -0.45
CA GLY A 663 -2.50 -30.24 -0.08
C GLY A 663 -2.09 -29.86 1.35
N LYS A 664 -3.02 -29.62 2.28
CA LYS A 664 -2.80 -29.32 3.70
C LYS A 664 -2.82 -30.57 4.59
N GLU A 665 -3.64 -31.57 4.24
CA GLU A 665 -3.87 -32.77 5.07
C GLU A 665 -2.70 -33.75 5.01
N GLY A 666 -2.09 -33.89 3.82
CA GLY A 666 -0.90 -34.72 3.64
C GLY A 666 0.34 -34.20 4.38
N ALA A 667 0.48 -32.89 4.58
CA ALA A 667 1.62 -32.30 5.29
C ALA A 667 1.59 -32.63 6.79
N LEU A 668 0.42 -32.54 7.43
CA LEU A 668 0.26 -32.92 8.84
C LEU A 668 0.54 -34.41 9.06
N MET A 669 0.00 -35.28 8.19
CA MET A 669 0.28 -36.71 8.26
C MET A 669 1.75 -37.06 8.05
N ALA A 670 2.41 -36.40 7.09
CA ALA A 670 3.84 -36.64 6.85
C ALA A 670 4.69 -36.32 8.08
N VAL A 671 4.39 -35.20 8.76
CA VAL A 671 5.08 -34.84 10.00
C VAL A 671 4.74 -35.82 11.13
N LEU A 672 3.49 -36.27 11.25
CA LEU A 672 3.12 -37.28 12.24
C LEU A 672 3.88 -38.60 12.00
N ASP A 673 3.88 -39.10 10.76
CA ASP A 673 4.57 -40.33 10.35
C ASP A 673 6.08 -40.22 10.66
N GLN A 674 6.69 -39.05 10.43
CA GLN A 674 8.09 -38.79 10.78
C GLN A 674 8.37 -38.95 12.27
N VAL A 675 7.52 -38.38 13.14
CA VAL A 675 7.73 -38.43 14.59
C VAL A 675 7.45 -39.81 15.15
N GLU A 676 6.41 -40.48 14.66
CA GLU A 676 6.11 -41.85 15.08
C GLU A 676 7.26 -42.81 14.71
N LEU A 677 7.87 -42.65 13.52
CA LEU A 677 9.08 -43.40 13.15
C LEU A 677 10.20 -43.19 14.19
N LEU A 678 10.51 -41.94 14.51
CA LEU A 678 11.56 -41.61 15.49
C LEU A 678 11.27 -42.16 16.91
N LEU A 679 10.00 -42.15 17.31
CA LEU A 679 9.57 -42.75 18.58
C LEU A 679 9.74 -44.27 18.58
N THR A 680 9.41 -44.95 17.47
CA THR A 680 9.59 -46.41 17.35
C THR A 680 11.05 -46.83 17.29
N GLU A 681 11.92 -46.04 16.64
CA GLU A 681 13.36 -46.29 16.61
C GLU A 681 13.97 -46.21 18.02
N GLN A 682 13.53 -45.26 18.85
CA GLN A 682 13.93 -45.18 20.26
C GLN A 682 13.45 -46.38 21.08
N ASP A 683 12.19 -46.79 20.90
CA ASP A 683 11.62 -47.95 21.58
C ASP A 683 12.35 -49.25 21.16
N GLY A 684 12.85 -49.34 19.92
CA GLY A 684 13.69 -50.45 19.45
C GLY A 684 15.13 -50.42 20.00
N ALA A 685 15.68 -49.23 20.26
CA ALA A 685 17.02 -49.07 20.84
C ALA A 685 17.08 -49.43 22.34
N GLU A 686 16.00 -49.20 23.09
CA GLU A 686 15.90 -49.65 24.51
C GLU A 686 15.80 -51.18 24.65
N VAL A 687 15.54 -51.93 23.57
CA VAL A 687 15.33 -53.40 23.58
C VAL A 687 16.57 -54.18 23.09
N SER A 688 17.74 -53.53 22.96
CA SER A 688 19.00 -54.25 22.69
C SER A 688 19.87 -54.41 23.94
N PRO A 689 19.73 -55.52 24.70
CA PRO A 689 20.76 -55.97 25.62
C PRO A 689 21.78 -56.83 24.86
N GLN A 690 23.04 -56.39 24.81
CA GLN A 690 24.18 -57.31 24.85
C GLN A 690 25.21 -56.80 25.85
#